data_AF-A0A2A4GLJ9-F1
#
_entry.id   AF-A0A2A4GLJ9-F1
#
_cell.length_a   1.000
_cell.length_b   1.000
_cell.length_c   1.000
_cell.angle_alpha   90.00
_cell.angle_beta   90.00
_cell.angle_gamma   90.00
#
_symmetry.space_group_name_H-M   'P 1'
#
loop_
_entity.id
_entity.type
_entity.pdbx_description
1 polymer ?
#
loop_
_entity_poly.entity_id
_entity_poly.type
_entity_poly.pdbx_seq_one_letter_code
_entity_poly.pdbx_strand_id
1 'polypeptide(L)'
;MANKKTRTSTKKRTAPTRRTKKATAKPSWTKRLLAFGFKCSLVGIAAIVILGIYLDGKIQDKFSGQIWQLPGVVYGRVISLSPGSDFSLVQLRQQLDALNYQKVRTPKRPGEYSASQTRLEIIRRPFDFEDGPATARHAMLSFNGNQVTKITEVSSNQPLGLLRIEPKLLGMMESGIHEQRLFLPRERFPEFLVEALITTEDRDFYHHEGVSPTGILRALVANIRAGRTVQGGSTLTQQLAKNLFLTRDRTLWRKVQEAYMALLLDFRYSKDKILEAYLNEVYLGQNRGEPVHGFPLGARLYFGRPINELRVDQLALLVGMVKGPSYYNPFRHPERAKTRRDLVLRLMMEQNLLTSADYDAAASRPLDIQSTPSLASPQPAYFDQLKEEIRQKVGDKYAAGAGLRIFTTLDPVSQQAIERAVTTKVKALKGRAGNQLEAAAVIADRRSGEVRAMVGGAKPGFAGFNRALNAKRPIGSLAKPAVYLAALSHPTRFQLTSDIDDKPIRLEGSQGSSWQPRNYDRQYRGSVSLLTALAKSYNVPTVNLGMQLGLGEVIDTFGKLGANTDAIPRVPSVLLGTFSMSPFDVTQMYQTLGSAGQRAPLTALRAVTTKEGHSLYRNWPKAERVVPEQAGWLTLYAMKQVVQQGTGRYLQQHHGQFALAGKTGTTDDNRDSWFVGMDDKEVTTIWLGRDDNQSTGLTGASGALRVYDDYLTRRGASNLSVAWPAQVTTVTVQHNASRYQLDCYGNQKLPMWDPSGELAKRCDKPDPVGWLKGLFN
;
A
#
# COMPACT_ATOMS: atom_id res chain seq x y z
N MET A 1 -60.18 -16.50 106.58
CA MET A 1 -59.74 -15.56 107.63
C MET A 1 -58.47 -16.09 108.29
N ALA A 2 -57.58 -15.16 108.67
CA ALA A 2 -56.49 -15.32 109.64
C ALA A 2 -55.24 -16.17 109.26
N ASN A 3 -54.26 -15.47 108.68
CA ASN A 3 -52.96 -15.15 109.28
C ASN A 3 -52.09 -16.24 109.97
N LYS A 4 -50.80 -16.17 109.59
CA LYS A 4 -49.60 -16.17 110.44
C LYS A 4 -48.97 -17.51 110.92
N LYS A 5 -47.70 -17.62 110.49
CA LYS A 5 -46.45 -17.72 111.29
C LYS A 5 -45.84 -19.11 111.57
N THR A 6 -44.60 -19.22 111.06
CA THR A 6 -43.35 -19.77 111.67
C THR A 6 -43.38 -21.14 112.33
N ARG A 7 -42.47 -22.05 111.90
CA ARG A 7 -41.13 -22.27 112.49
C ARG A 7 -40.36 -23.41 111.81
N THR A 8 -39.06 -23.18 111.62
CA THR A 8 -37.89 -24.10 111.72
C THR A 8 -38.04 -25.57 111.32
N SER A 9 -37.31 -25.96 110.27
CA SER A 9 -37.00 -27.35 109.92
C SER A 9 -35.48 -27.56 109.89
N THR A 10 -34.97 -28.42 110.77
CA THR A 10 -33.60 -28.93 110.77
C THR A 10 -33.60 -30.43 110.50
N LYS A 11 -33.01 -30.78 109.35
CA LYS A 11 -32.24 -31.99 108.98
C LYS A 11 -32.74 -33.37 109.46
N LYS A 12 -33.09 -34.20 108.47
CA LYS A 12 -32.73 -35.64 108.43
C LYS A 12 -31.97 -35.93 107.13
N ARG A 13 -30.84 -36.63 107.27
CA ARG A 13 -29.97 -37.14 106.19
C ARG A 13 -30.72 -38.18 105.37
N THR A 14 -30.72 -38.03 104.05
CA THR A 14 -31.07 -39.08 103.08
C THR A 14 -29.90 -39.26 102.10
N ALA A 15 -29.68 -40.53 101.77
CA ALA A 15 -28.54 -41.08 101.04
C ALA A 15 -28.40 -40.54 99.60
N PRO A 16 -27.20 -40.60 98.99
CA PRO A 16 -26.90 -39.92 97.75
C PRO A 16 -27.53 -40.65 96.56
N THR A 17 -28.50 -40.02 95.90
CA THR A 17 -28.94 -40.44 94.57
C THR A 17 -27.82 -40.18 93.56
N ARG A 18 -27.23 -41.28 93.10
CA ARG A 18 -26.21 -41.35 92.04
C ARG A 18 -26.79 -40.75 90.74
N ARG A 19 -26.62 -39.44 90.53
CA ARG A 19 -26.79 -38.81 89.21
C ARG A 19 -25.72 -39.39 88.30
N THR A 20 -26.10 -40.31 87.43
CA THR A 20 -25.29 -40.72 86.29
C THR A 20 -24.96 -39.47 85.48
N LYS A 21 -23.68 -39.07 85.47
CA LYS A 21 -23.17 -38.17 84.44
C LYS A 21 -23.48 -38.85 83.11
N LYS A 22 -24.45 -38.34 82.34
CA LYS A 22 -24.51 -38.66 80.90
C LYS A 22 -23.15 -38.27 80.36
N ALA A 23 -22.31 -39.26 80.08
CA ALA A 23 -21.10 -39.06 79.33
C ALA A 23 -21.51 -38.32 78.06
N THR A 24 -21.02 -37.10 77.87
CA THR A 24 -21.04 -36.45 76.56
C THR A 24 -20.33 -37.43 75.63
N ALA A 25 -21.11 -38.19 74.87
CA ALA A 25 -20.59 -39.16 73.93
C ALA A 25 -19.57 -38.44 73.07
N LYS A 26 -18.28 -38.84 73.20
CA LYS A 26 -17.23 -38.33 72.32
C LYS A 26 -17.76 -38.49 70.89
N PRO A 27 -17.74 -37.43 70.07
CA PRO A 27 -18.30 -37.52 68.73
C PRO A 27 -17.64 -38.70 68.04
N SER A 28 -18.47 -39.65 67.61
CA SER A 28 -18.08 -40.81 66.81
C SER A 28 -17.06 -40.35 65.77
N TRP A 29 -15.99 -41.12 65.56
CA TRP A 29 -14.97 -40.84 64.56
C TRP A 29 -15.58 -40.49 63.20
N THR A 30 -16.72 -41.08 62.86
CA THR A 30 -17.53 -40.75 61.66
C THR A 30 -18.07 -39.32 61.63
N LYS A 31 -18.51 -38.74 62.75
CA LYS A 31 -18.96 -37.33 62.83
C LYS A 31 -17.79 -36.35 62.69
N ARG A 32 -16.60 -36.71 63.17
CA ARG A 32 -15.38 -35.91 62.97
C ARG A 32 -14.91 -35.98 61.50
N LEU A 33 -15.00 -37.15 60.88
CA LEU A 33 -14.70 -37.34 59.46
C LEU A 33 -15.67 -36.58 58.55
N LEU A 34 -16.97 -36.61 58.86
CA LEU A 34 -17.99 -35.80 58.16
C LEU A 34 -17.79 -34.30 58.36
N ALA A 35 -17.49 -33.84 59.58
CA ALA A 35 -17.20 -32.43 59.84
C ALA A 35 -15.91 -31.96 59.16
N PHE A 36 -14.89 -32.82 59.10
CA PHE A 36 -13.66 -32.57 58.35
C PHE A 36 -13.95 -32.50 56.84
N GLY A 37 -14.68 -33.47 56.30
CA GLY A 37 -15.11 -33.49 54.90
C GLY A 37 -15.93 -32.25 54.52
N PHE A 38 -16.85 -31.80 55.38
CA PHE A 38 -17.63 -30.57 55.18
C PHE A 38 -16.74 -29.33 55.18
N LYS A 39 -15.78 -29.21 56.11
CA LYS A 39 -14.79 -28.11 56.13
C LYS A 39 -13.91 -28.13 54.88
N CYS A 40 -13.43 -29.30 54.45
CA CYS A 40 -12.67 -29.45 53.21
C CYS A 40 -13.49 -29.09 51.97
N SER A 41 -14.78 -29.44 51.94
CA SER A 41 -15.71 -29.03 50.87
C SER A 41 -15.89 -27.51 50.84
N LEU A 42 -16.07 -26.86 51.98
CA LEU A 42 -16.14 -25.40 52.09
C LEU A 42 -14.87 -24.72 51.59
N VAL A 43 -13.69 -25.23 51.96
CA VAL A 43 -12.41 -24.73 51.45
C VAL A 43 -12.30 -24.93 49.94
N GLY A 44 -12.73 -26.08 49.43
CA GLY A 44 -12.76 -26.37 48.00
C GLY A 44 -13.69 -25.43 47.22
N ILE A 45 -14.89 -25.17 47.72
CA ILE A 45 -15.84 -24.21 47.14
C ILE A 45 -15.23 -22.80 47.16
N ALA A 46 -14.65 -22.38 48.29
CA ALA A 46 -13.98 -21.09 48.39
C ALA A 46 -12.84 -20.96 47.36
N ALA A 47 -12.03 -22.01 47.17
CA ALA A 47 -10.98 -22.03 46.16
C ALA A 47 -11.53 -21.93 44.71
N ILE A 48 -12.64 -22.60 44.40
CA ILE A 48 -13.31 -22.51 43.08
C ILE A 48 -13.90 -21.11 42.86
N VAL A 49 -14.47 -20.50 43.89
CA VAL A 49 -14.99 -19.12 43.82
C VAL A 49 -13.85 -18.13 43.62
N ILE A 50 -12.75 -18.24 44.38
CA ILE A 50 -11.56 -17.39 44.23
C ILE A 50 -10.97 -17.55 42.83
N LEU A 51 -10.86 -18.79 42.33
CA LEU A 51 -10.43 -19.05 40.96
C LEU A 51 -11.41 -18.41 39.96
N GLY A 52 -12.72 -18.54 40.19
CA GLY A 52 -13.76 -17.93 39.38
C GLY A 52 -13.58 -16.42 39.27
N ILE A 53 -13.46 -15.72 40.40
CA ILE A 53 -13.22 -14.27 40.46
C ILE A 53 -11.94 -13.89 39.71
N TYR A 54 -10.86 -14.65 39.88
CA TYR A 54 -9.61 -14.40 39.18
C TYR A 54 -9.73 -14.59 37.66
N LEU A 55 -10.35 -15.68 37.21
CA LEU A 55 -10.57 -15.95 35.79
C LEU A 55 -11.53 -14.95 35.16
N ASP A 56 -12.54 -14.56 35.91
CA ASP A 56 -13.54 -13.58 35.53
C ASP A 56 -12.92 -12.18 35.37
N GLY A 57 -12.04 -11.77 36.30
CA GLY A 57 -11.25 -10.55 36.17
C GLY A 57 -10.43 -10.54 34.88
N LYS A 58 -9.75 -11.65 34.54
CA LYS A 58 -9.02 -11.76 33.26
C LYS A 58 -9.93 -11.63 32.03
N ILE A 59 -11.12 -12.21 32.08
CA ILE A 59 -12.10 -12.13 31.00
C ILE A 59 -12.55 -10.67 30.82
N GLN A 60 -12.91 -10.01 31.92
CA GLN A 60 -13.33 -8.60 31.90
C GLN A 60 -12.22 -7.68 31.40
N ASP A 61 -10.97 -7.86 31.84
CA ASP A 61 -9.83 -7.06 31.36
C ASP A 61 -9.66 -7.19 29.84
N LYS A 62 -9.91 -8.38 29.29
CA LYS A 62 -9.78 -8.66 27.86
C LYS A 62 -10.97 -8.14 27.03
N PHE A 63 -12.18 -8.14 27.58
CA PHE A 63 -13.41 -7.79 26.86
C PHE A 63 -13.97 -6.38 27.17
N SER A 64 -13.49 -5.69 28.20
CA SER A 64 -13.93 -4.33 28.57
C SER A 64 -13.44 -3.24 27.61
N GLY A 65 -12.48 -3.56 26.73
CA GLY A 65 -11.96 -2.68 25.69
C GLY A 65 -11.74 -3.39 24.36
N GLN A 66 -10.64 -3.08 23.68
CA GLN A 66 -10.30 -3.74 22.43
C GLN A 66 -9.71 -5.14 22.71
N ILE A 67 -10.45 -6.21 22.35
CA ILE A 67 -10.05 -7.62 22.60
C ILE A 67 -8.64 -7.91 22.06
N TRP A 68 -8.30 -7.30 20.92
CA TRP A 68 -7.00 -7.44 20.28
C TRP A 68 -6.38 -6.08 20.01
N GLN A 69 -5.06 -6.01 20.07
CA GLN A 69 -4.34 -4.96 19.37
C GLN A 69 -4.44 -5.26 17.87
N LEU A 70 -5.06 -4.35 17.13
CA LEU A 70 -5.31 -4.50 15.70
C LEU A 70 -4.30 -3.66 14.94
N PRO A 71 -3.57 -4.26 13.97
CA PRO A 71 -2.57 -3.53 13.19
C PRO A 71 -3.23 -2.45 12.33
N GLY A 72 -2.48 -1.39 12.02
CA GLY A 72 -2.88 -0.42 11.01
C GLY A 72 -3.05 -1.08 9.64
N VAL A 73 -4.21 -0.91 8.99
CA VAL A 73 -4.52 -1.52 7.70
C VAL A 73 -4.18 -0.53 6.59
N VAL A 74 -3.26 -0.90 5.70
CA VAL A 74 -2.73 -0.02 4.66
C VAL A 74 -3.40 -0.32 3.31
N TYR A 75 -3.99 0.71 2.71
CA TYR A 75 -4.66 0.66 1.42
C TYR A 75 -3.92 1.47 0.36
N GLY A 76 -4.00 1.05 -0.90
CA GLY A 76 -3.52 1.81 -2.06
C GLY A 76 -4.37 3.03 -2.35
N ARG A 77 -4.15 3.64 -3.51
CA ARG A 77 -4.93 4.79 -3.96
C ARG A 77 -6.38 4.42 -4.24
N VAL A 78 -7.27 5.36 -3.97
CA VAL A 78 -8.66 5.32 -4.42
C VAL A 78 -8.73 5.82 -5.86
N ILE A 79 -9.37 5.05 -6.74
CA ILE A 79 -9.58 5.48 -8.12
C ILE A 79 -10.93 6.19 -8.20
N SER A 80 -10.90 7.44 -8.62
CA SER A 80 -12.09 8.28 -8.81
C SER A 80 -12.30 8.49 -10.31
N LEU A 81 -13.43 8.00 -10.83
CA LEU A 81 -13.80 8.10 -12.24
C LEU A 81 -14.97 9.06 -12.40
N SER A 82 -14.86 10.01 -13.32
CA SER A 82 -15.92 10.94 -13.67
C SER A 82 -16.04 11.03 -15.20
N PRO A 83 -17.21 11.41 -15.75
CA PRO A 83 -17.29 11.80 -17.15
C PRO A 83 -16.22 12.86 -17.48
N GLY A 84 -15.50 12.67 -18.58
CA GLY A 84 -14.38 13.51 -19.02
C GLY A 84 -13.00 13.10 -18.49
N SER A 85 -12.89 12.14 -17.55
CA SER A 85 -11.59 11.73 -17.01
C SER A 85 -10.75 10.92 -18.02
N ASP A 86 -9.45 11.22 -18.10
CA ASP A 86 -8.45 10.52 -18.96
C ASP A 86 -8.05 9.15 -18.39
N PHE A 87 -9.00 8.23 -18.41
CA PHE A 87 -8.85 6.87 -17.93
C PHE A 87 -9.43 5.87 -18.93
N SER A 88 -8.58 4.97 -19.45
CA SER A 88 -8.99 4.02 -20.49
C SER A 88 -9.65 2.76 -19.91
N LEU A 89 -10.46 2.07 -20.73
CA LEU A 89 -11.05 0.78 -20.37
C LEU A 89 -9.98 -0.27 -20.04
N VAL A 90 -8.86 -0.26 -20.75
CA VAL A 90 -7.73 -1.17 -20.50
C VAL A 90 -7.13 -0.91 -19.12
N GLN A 91 -6.91 0.36 -18.76
CA GLN A 91 -6.41 0.75 -17.45
C GLN A 91 -7.39 0.32 -16.35
N LEU A 92 -8.70 0.50 -16.55
CA LEU A 92 -9.70 0.06 -15.57
C LEU A 92 -9.67 -1.45 -15.38
N ARG A 93 -9.60 -2.22 -16.46
CA ARG A 93 -9.49 -3.69 -16.37
C ARG A 93 -8.26 -4.12 -15.57
N GLN A 94 -7.09 -3.53 -15.84
CA GLN A 94 -5.87 -3.83 -15.08
C GLN A 94 -6.03 -3.55 -13.57
N GLN A 95 -6.74 -2.47 -13.22
CA GLN A 95 -7.00 -2.13 -11.82
C GLN A 95 -7.99 -3.10 -11.17
N LEU A 96 -9.05 -3.49 -11.89
CA LEU A 96 -10.01 -4.48 -11.43
C LEU A 96 -9.36 -5.86 -11.24
N ASP A 97 -8.49 -6.26 -12.18
CA ASP A 97 -7.71 -7.49 -12.08
C ASP A 97 -6.76 -7.44 -10.86
N ALA A 98 -6.12 -6.29 -10.59
CA ALA A 98 -5.29 -6.10 -9.40
C ALA A 98 -6.06 -6.19 -8.07
N LEU A 99 -7.37 -5.91 -8.12
CA LEU A 99 -8.35 -6.02 -7.02
C LEU A 99 -9.08 -7.37 -6.99
N ASN A 100 -8.68 -8.34 -7.83
CA ASN A 100 -9.31 -9.65 -7.96
C ASN A 100 -10.82 -9.59 -8.25
N TYR A 101 -11.27 -8.59 -9.02
CA TYR A 101 -12.63 -8.61 -9.57
C TYR A 101 -12.79 -9.76 -10.56
N GLN A 102 -13.97 -10.35 -10.59
CA GLN A 102 -14.28 -11.48 -11.46
C GLN A 102 -14.92 -11.00 -12.76
N LYS A 103 -14.28 -11.31 -13.88
CA LYS A 103 -14.88 -11.08 -15.20
C LYS A 103 -15.94 -12.16 -15.47
N VAL A 104 -17.19 -11.74 -15.61
CA VAL A 104 -18.35 -12.61 -15.89
C VAL A 104 -19.14 -12.09 -17.08
N ARG A 105 -20.06 -12.91 -17.60
CA ARG A 105 -20.96 -12.49 -18.70
C ARG A 105 -22.02 -11.48 -18.22
N THR A 106 -22.58 -11.71 -17.04
CA THR A 106 -23.64 -10.88 -16.45
C THR A 106 -23.34 -10.71 -14.97
N PRO A 107 -22.88 -9.52 -14.54
CA PRO A 107 -22.59 -9.24 -13.13
C PRO A 107 -23.86 -9.37 -12.29
N LYS A 108 -23.80 -10.12 -11.19
CA LYS A 108 -24.90 -10.28 -10.23
C LYS A 108 -24.48 -10.02 -8.79
N ARG A 109 -23.17 -10.07 -8.49
CA ARG A 109 -22.65 -9.92 -7.13
C ARG A 109 -21.56 -8.84 -7.06
N PRO A 110 -21.37 -8.20 -5.89
CA PRO A 110 -20.23 -7.30 -5.67
C PRO A 110 -18.90 -7.99 -6.01
N GLY A 111 -17.97 -7.24 -6.60
CA GLY A 111 -16.70 -7.82 -7.04
C GLY A 111 -16.74 -8.48 -8.42
N GLU A 112 -17.85 -8.35 -9.17
CA GLU A 112 -17.98 -8.83 -10.55
C GLU A 112 -18.02 -7.68 -11.55
N TYR A 113 -17.52 -7.95 -12.75
CA TYR A 113 -17.61 -7.03 -13.89
C TYR A 113 -17.79 -7.77 -15.22
N SER A 114 -18.37 -7.09 -16.20
CA SER A 114 -18.39 -7.50 -17.60
C SER A 114 -17.81 -6.35 -18.44
N ALA A 115 -17.20 -6.65 -19.59
CA ALA A 115 -16.60 -5.63 -20.43
C ALA A 115 -16.71 -6.00 -21.92
N SER A 116 -17.06 -5.00 -22.72
CA SER A 116 -17.00 -4.99 -24.18
C SER A 116 -15.79 -4.16 -24.64
N GLN A 117 -15.77 -3.73 -25.91
CA GLN A 117 -14.72 -2.85 -26.43
C GLN A 117 -14.86 -1.40 -25.92
N THR A 118 -16.09 -0.92 -25.69
CA THR A 118 -16.37 0.50 -25.35
C THR A 118 -17.16 0.67 -24.06
N ARG A 119 -17.63 -0.42 -23.44
CA ARG A 119 -18.42 -0.38 -22.21
C ARG A 119 -17.92 -1.38 -21.17
N LEU A 120 -18.02 -1.01 -19.90
CA LEU A 120 -17.73 -1.88 -18.76
C LEU A 120 -18.87 -1.77 -17.73
N GLU A 121 -19.47 -2.91 -17.39
CA GLU A 121 -20.46 -3.03 -16.32
C GLU A 121 -19.77 -3.58 -15.08
N ILE A 122 -20.02 -2.99 -13.92
CA ILE A 122 -19.38 -3.37 -12.66
C ILE A 122 -20.36 -3.30 -11.50
N ILE A 123 -20.27 -4.26 -10.58
CA ILE A 123 -20.87 -4.15 -9.26
C ILE A 123 -19.74 -3.88 -8.26
N ARG A 124 -19.51 -2.60 -8.00
CA ARG A 124 -18.45 -2.10 -7.11
C ARG A 124 -18.74 -2.53 -5.67
N ARG A 125 -17.71 -2.99 -4.95
CA ARG A 125 -17.82 -3.52 -3.58
C ARG A 125 -18.27 -2.47 -2.54
N PRO A 126 -19.05 -2.84 -1.51
CA PRO A 126 -19.20 -1.95 -0.37
C PRO A 126 -17.83 -1.71 0.28
N PHE A 127 -17.55 -0.47 0.66
CA PHE A 127 -16.26 -0.11 1.22
C PHE A 127 -16.36 1.14 2.10
N ASP A 128 -15.60 1.16 3.19
CA ASP A 128 -15.51 2.30 4.08
C ASP A 128 -14.34 3.19 3.60
N PHE A 129 -14.65 4.21 2.80
CA PHE A 129 -13.69 5.17 2.25
C PHE A 129 -13.17 6.14 3.33
N GLU A 130 -12.19 6.96 2.98
CA GLU A 130 -11.59 7.94 3.91
C GLU A 130 -12.57 9.00 4.42
N ASP A 131 -13.70 9.20 3.73
CA ASP A 131 -14.77 10.16 4.04
C ASP A 131 -16.08 9.50 4.50
N GLY A 132 -16.16 8.17 4.52
CA GLY A 132 -17.31 7.46 5.05
C GLY A 132 -17.64 6.12 4.35
N PRO A 133 -18.62 5.37 4.90
CA PRO A 133 -19.09 4.13 4.31
C PRO A 133 -19.80 4.37 2.98
N ALA A 134 -19.54 3.52 1.99
CA ALA A 134 -20.27 3.48 0.74
C ALA A 134 -20.76 2.06 0.46
N THR A 135 -22.05 1.93 0.18
CA THR A 135 -22.69 0.66 -0.20
C THR A 135 -22.21 0.18 -1.56
N ALA A 136 -22.55 -1.07 -1.91
CA ALA A 136 -22.29 -1.61 -3.25
C ALA A 136 -22.98 -0.75 -4.32
N ARG A 137 -22.37 -0.61 -5.50
CA ARG A 137 -22.94 0.19 -6.58
C ARG A 137 -22.81 -0.52 -7.93
N HIS A 138 -23.94 -0.70 -8.61
CA HIS A 138 -24.02 -1.33 -9.93
C HIS A 138 -23.99 -0.24 -11.00
N ALA A 139 -22.88 -0.14 -11.72
CA ALA A 139 -22.63 0.95 -12.67
C ALA A 139 -22.23 0.42 -14.05
N MET A 140 -22.62 1.16 -15.08
CA MET A 140 -22.18 1.01 -16.45
C MET A 140 -21.32 2.21 -16.82
N LEU A 141 -20.10 1.95 -17.28
CA LEU A 141 -19.16 2.95 -17.78
C LEU A 141 -19.06 2.84 -19.29
N SER A 142 -19.12 3.98 -19.98
CA SER A 142 -18.86 4.10 -21.41
C SER A 142 -17.55 4.84 -21.65
N PHE A 143 -16.81 4.40 -22.66
CA PHE A 143 -15.49 4.90 -23.00
C PHE A 143 -15.43 5.31 -24.47
N ASN A 144 -14.64 6.34 -24.74
CA ASN A 144 -14.18 6.69 -26.08
C ASN A 144 -12.66 6.82 -26.05
N GLY A 145 -11.95 5.89 -26.69
CA GLY A 145 -10.50 5.79 -26.62
C GLY A 145 -9.99 5.71 -25.17
N ASN A 146 -9.30 6.78 -24.73
CA ASN A 146 -8.69 6.88 -23.41
C ASN A 146 -9.51 7.67 -22.38
N GLN A 147 -10.77 8.01 -22.69
CA GLN A 147 -11.59 8.85 -21.84
C GLN A 147 -12.88 8.15 -21.42
N VAL A 148 -13.31 8.38 -20.17
CA VAL A 148 -14.63 8.00 -19.67
C VAL A 148 -15.65 9.02 -20.18
N THR A 149 -16.64 8.59 -20.94
CA THR A 149 -17.65 9.51 -21.51
C THR A 149 -18.93 9.57 -20.68
N LYS A 150 -19.35 8.44 -20.10
CA LYS A 150 -20.59 8.34 -19.33
C LYS A 150 -20.46 7.30 -18.23
N ILE A 151 -21.07 7.59 -17.09
CA ILE A 151 -21.26 6.63 -16.00
C ILE A 151 -22.75 6.66 -15.64
N THR A 152 -23.41 5.51 -15.62
CA THR A 152 -24.83 5.38 -15.24
C THR A 152 -25.01 4.27 -14.23
N GLU A 153 -25.92 4.46 -13.28
CA GLU A 153 -26.35 3.40 -12.38
C GLU A 153 -27.30 2.44 -13.12
N VAL A 154 -27.04 1.14 -13.07
CA VAL A 154 -27.75 0.15 -13.91
C VAL A 154 -29.19 -0.06 -13.44
N SER A 155 -29.43 0.00 -12.13
CA SER A 155 -30.77 -0.21 -11.55
C SER A 155 -31.74 0.94 -11.83
N SER A 156 -31.26 2.18 -11.77
CA SER A 156 -32.08 3.39 -11.89
C SER A 156 -31.95 4.10 -13.25
N ASN A 157 -30.96 3.71 -14.06
CA ASN A 157 -30.55 4.37 -15.29
C ASN A 157 -30.16 5.86 -15.12
N GLN A 158 -29.88 6.29 -13.89
CA GLN A 158 -29.50 7.67 -13.58
C GLN A 158 -28.01 7.91 -13.87
N PRO A 159 -27.63 9.10 -14.40
CA PRO A 159 -26.23 9.44 -14.58
C PRO A 159 -25.53 9.61 -13.23
N LEU A 160 -24.29 9.13 -13.15
CA LEU A 160 -23.41 9.29 -11.99
C LEU A 160 -22.29 10.27 -12.35
N GLY A 161 -22.17 11.35 -11.57
CA GLY A 161 -21.07 12.31 -11.72
C GLY A 161 -19.71 11.76 -11.28
N LEU A 162 -19.71 10.78 -10.38
CA LEU A 162 -18.51 10.18 -9.81
C LEU A 162 -18.75 8.71 -9.45
N LEU A 163 -17.79 7.85 -9.81
CA LEU A 163 -17.69 6.48 -9.32
C LEU A 163 -16.30 6.27 -8.70
N ARG A 164 -16.27 5.88 -7.42
CA ARG A 164 -15.05 5.50 -6.72
C ARG A 164 -14.91 3.99 -6.71
N ILE A 165 -13.71 3.50 -7.04
CA ILE A 165 -13.31 2.10 -6.88
C ILE A 165 -12.54 1.96 -5.59
N GLU A 166 -12.86 0.93 -4.80
CA GLU A 166 -12.20 0.67 -3.54
C GLU A 166 -10.70 0.36 -3.73
N PRO A 167 -9.84 0.78 -2.77
CA PRO A 167 -8.41 0.60 -2.89
C PRO A 167 -7.98 -0.83 -2.52
N LYS A 168 -6.85 -1.25 -3.07
CA LYS A 168 -6.25 -2.56 -2.77
C LYS A 168 -5.65 -2.57 -1.35
N LEU A 169 -5.85 -3.64 -0.60
CA LEU A 169 -5.10 -3.91 0.63
C LEU A 169 -3.62 -4.14 0.28
N LEU A 170 -2.74 -3.28 0.77
CA LEU A 170 -1.29 -3.37 0.53
C LEU A 170 -0.55 -4.09 1.65
N GLY A 171 -1.16 -4.17 2.83
CA GLY A 171 -0.58 -4.85 3.97
C GLY A 171 -1.07 -4.28 5.28
N MET A 172 -0.38 -4.65 6.34
CA MET A 172 -0.62 -4.22 7.71
C MET A 172 0.66 -3.59 8.26
N MET A 173 0.51 -2.65 9.19
CA MET A 173 1.62 -1.90 9.76
C MET A 173 1.49 -1.83 11.28
N GLU A 174 2.43 -2.44 11.98
CA GLU A 174 2.74 -2.17 13.40
C GLU A 174 4.05 -2.87 13.80
N SER A 175 4.85 -2.28 14.69
CA SER A 175 5.97 -2.96 15.32
C SER A 175 5.51 -3.65 16.60
N GLY A 176 5.79 -4.95 16.74
CA GLY A 176 5.51 -5.73 17.96
C GLY A 176 4.16 -6.45 17.99
N ILE A 177 3.27 -6.21 17.01
CA ILE A 177 2.09 -7.06 16.79
C ILE A 177 2.49 -8.17 15.83
N HIS A 178 2.63 -9.38 16.37
CA HIS A 178 2.99 -10.56 15.57
C HIS A 178 1.77 -11.26 14.95
N GLU A 179 0.55 -10.92 15.37
CA GLU A 179 -0.68 -11.52 14.84
C GLU A 179 -1.38 -10.59 13.84
N GLN A 180 -1.56 -11.08 12.61
CA GLN A 180 -2.33 -10.36 11.61
C GLN A 180 -3.82 -10.65 11.78
N ARG A 181 -4.64 -9.59 11.89
CA ARG A 181 -6.10 -9.69 12.00
C ARG A 181 -6.77 -8.52 11.28
N LEU A 182 -7.86 -8.84 10.56
CA LEU A 182 -8.77 -7.86 9.98
C LEU A 182 -10.13 -8.06 10.63
N PHE A 183 -10.51 -7.15 11.51
CA PHE A 183 -11.76 -7.24 12.24
C PHE A 183 -12.97 -7.06 11.32
N LEU A 184 -13.96 -7.93 11.46
CA LEU A 184 -15.32 -7.72 10.96
C LEU A 184 -16.32 -7.99 12.10
N PRO A 185 -17.38 -7.17 12.23
CA PRO A 185 -18.47 -7.45 13.16
C PRO A 185 -19.33 -8.63 12.69
N ARG A 186 -20.06 -9.27 13.61
CA ARG A 186 -20.87 -10.49 13.32
C ARG A 186 -21.83 -10.31 12.16
N GLU A 187 -22.47 -9.14 12.03
CA GLU A 187 -23.50 -8.93 10.99
C GLU A 187 -22.91 -8.85 9.57
N ARG A 188 -21.60 -8.62 9.45
CA ARG A 188 -20.90 -8.56 8.16
C ARG A 188 -20.40 -9.92 7.68
N PHE A 189 -20.57 -11.01 8.43
CA PHE A 189 -20.19 -12.36 8.00
C PHE A 189 -21.30 -13.05 7.19
N PRO A 190 -20.97 -13.87 6.17
CA PRO A 190 -21.98 -14.64 5.43
C PRO A 190 -22.68 -15.64 6.34
N GLU A 191 -24.01 -15.72 6.28
CA GLU A 191 -24.76 -16.61 7.17
C GLU A 191 -24.42 -18.09 6.96
N PHE A 192 -24.20 -18.50 5.70
CA PHE A 192 -23.74 -19.84 5.38
C PHE A 192 -22.43 -20.21 6.11
N LEU A 193 -21.50 -19.26 6.27
CA LEU A 193 -20.25 -19.52 6.99
C LEU A 193 -20.53 -19.84 8.46
N VAL A 194 -21.41 -19.06 9.08
CA VAL A 194 -21.76 -19.20 10.48
C VAL A 194 -22.47 -20.52 10.72
N GLU A 195 -23.47 -20.83 9.92
CA GLU A 195 -24.20 -22.11 10.02
C GLU A 195 -23.29 -23.31 9.78
N ALA A 196 -22.38 -23.21 8.80
CA ALA A 196 -21.38 -24.23 8.55
C ALA A 196 -20.45 -24.42 9.75
N LEU A 197 -19.99 -23.34 10.37
CA LEU A 197 -19.13 -23.41 11.54
C LEU A 197 -19.85 -24.05 12.73
N ILE A 198 -21.06 -23.60 13.05
CA ILE A 198 -21.86 -24.12 14.16
C ILE A 198 -22.16 -25.61 13.92
N THR A 199 -22.65 -25.98 12.75
CA THR A 199 -23.02 -27.37 12.45
C THR A 199 -21.83 -28.34 12.51
N THR A 200 -20.64 -27.86 12.17
CA THR A 200 -19.44 -28.69 12.08
C THR A 200 -18.67 -28.78 13.39
N GLU A 201 -18.58 -27.68 14.15
CA GLU A 201 -17.78 -27.59 15.38
C GLU A 201 -18.64 -27.69 16.65
N ASP A 202 -19.88 -27.16 16.66
CA ASP A 202 -20.71 -27.08 17.87
C ASP A 202 -22.23 -26.94 17.59
N ARG A 203 -22.90 -28.05 17.25
CA ARG A 203 -24.30 -28.05 16.78
C ARG A 203 -25.32 -27.45 17.75
N ASP A 204 -25.09 -27.58 19.06
CA ASP A 204 -26.00 -27.10 20.10
C ASP A 204 -25.57 -25.73 20.65
N PHE A 205 -24.74 -24.98 19.92
CA PHE A 205 -24.04 -23.78 20.40
C PHE A 205 -24.97 -22.78 21.11
N TYR A 206 -26.14 -22.47 20.55
CA TYR A 206 -27.07 -21.50 21.12
C TYR A 206 -27.84 -22.02 22.34
N HIS A 207 -27.83 -23.33 22.61
CA HIS A 207 -28.66 -23.96 23.65
C HIS A 207 -27.90 -24.34 24.91
N HIS A 208 -26.57 -24.45 24.87
CA HIS A 208 -25.76 -24.75 26.05
C HIS A 208 -25.13 -23.47 26.66
N GLU A 209 -24.76 -23.51 27.93
CA GLU A 209 -24.10 -22.39 28.62
C GLU A 209 -22.58 -22.58 28.62
N GLY A 210 -21.90 -22.43 27.49
CA GLY A 210 -20.44 -22.49 27.38
C GLY A 210 -19.85 -23.90 27.31
N VAL A 211 -20.41 -24.88 28.01
CA VAL A 211 -20.00 -26.29 27.97
C VAL A 211 -21.20 -27.15 27.57
N SER A 212 -20.99 -28.13 26.69
CA SER A 212 -22.04 -29.04 26.22
C SER A 212 -21.90 -30.44 26.88
N PRO A 213 -22.74 -30.81 27.86
CA PRO A 213 -22.71 -32.14 28.46
C PRO A 213 -23.03 -33.24 27.46
N THR A 214 -24.01 -32.99 26.57
CA THR A 214 -24.38 -33.89 25.47
C THR A 214 -23.22 -34.07 24.51
N GLY A 215 -22.48 -33.00 24.20
CA GLY A 215 -21.28 -33.02 23.37
C GLY A 215 -20.13 -33.84 23.95
N ILE A 216 -19.88 -33.69 25.25
CA ILE A 216 -18.86 -34.46 25.97
C ILE A 216 -19.23 -35.95 26.00
N LEU A 217 -20.48 -36.28 26.36
CA LEU A 217 -20.94 -37.66 26.42
C LEU A 217 -20.89 -38.34 25.04
N ARG A 218 -21.34 -37.63 23.99
CA ARG A 218 -21.28 -38.11 22.60
C ARG A 218 -19.85 -38.42 22.16
N ALA A 219 -18.92 -37.50 22.44
CA ALA A 219 -17.51 -37.69 22.11
C ALA A 219 -16.89 -38.85 22.90
N LEU A 220 -17.24 -39.00 24.19
CA LEU A 220 -16.79 -40.12 25.02
C LEU A 220 -17.23 -41.47 24.44
N VAL A 221 -18.52 -41.62 24.12
CA VAL A 221 -19.06 -42.85 23.52
C VAL A 221 -18.39 -43.17 22.18
N ALA A 222 -18.22 -42.16 21.31
CA ALA A 222 -17.56 -42.34 20.02
C ALA A 222 -16.08 -42.76 20.15
N ASN A 223 -15.35 -42.15 21.09
CA ASN A 223 -13.94 -42.47 21.32
C ASN A 223 -13.74 -43.87 21.94
N ILE A 224 -14.64 -44.30 22.83
CA ILE A 224 -14.63 -45.66 23.39
C ILE A 224 -14.88 -46.68 22.28
N ARG A 225 -15.90 -46.46 21.42
CA ARG A 225 -16.19 -47.37 20.30
C ARG A 225 -15.05 -47.48 19.30
N ALA A 226 -14.31 -46.39 19.07
CA ALA A 226 -13.22 -46.35 18.10
C ALA A 226 -11.85 -46.77 18.66
N GLY A 227 -11.72 -46.98 19.98
CA GLY A 227 -10.44 -47.32 20.64
C GLY A 227 -9.37 -46.23 20.59
N ARG A 228 -9.70 -45.03 20.07
CA ARG A 228 -8.81 -43.87 19.95
C ARG A 228 -9.64 -42.59 19.96
N THR A 229 -9.00 -41.44 20.17
CA THR A 229 -9.69 -40.15 20.07
C THR A 229 -10.02 -39.85 18.60
N VAL A 230 -11.31 -39.91 18.25
CA VAL A 230 -11.85 -39.64 16.90
C VAL A 230 -12.68 -38.36 16.88
N GLN A 231 -13.41 -38.06 17.96
CA GLN A 231 -14.29 -36.90 18.08
C GLN A 231 -13.93 -36.05 19.30
N GLY A 232 -13.93 -34.73 19.13
CA GLY A 232 -13.76 -33.77 20.21
C GLY A 232 -15.12 -33.36 20.78
N GLY A 233 -15.22 -33.25 22.11
CA GLY A 233 -16.41 -32.75 22.81
C GLY A 233 -16.30 -31.29 23.25
N SER A 234 -15.46 -30.49 22.58
CA SER A 234 -15.21 -29.09 22.98
C SER A 234 -16.11 -28.13 22.22
N THR A 235 -16.72 -27.18 22.92
CA THR A 235 -17.62 -26.15 22.36
C THR A 235 -16.84 -25.00 21.71
N LEU A 236 -17.51 -24.17 20.92
CA LEU A 236 -16.91 -22.94 20.36
C LEU A 236 -16.43 -22.00 21.47
N THR A 237 -17.21 -21.84 22.55
CA THR A 237 -16.84 -21.00 23.70
C THR A 237 -15.58 -21.53 24.40
N GLN A 238 -15.44 -22.86 24.54
CA GLN A 238 -14.23 -23.49 25.08
C GLN A 238 -13.01 -23.28 24.16
N GLN A 239 -13.20 -23.43 22.85
CA GLN A 239 -12.13 -23.18 21.89
C GLN A 239 -11.69 -21.69 21.91
N LEU A 240 -12.63 -20.75 22.05
CA LEU A 240 -12.33 -19.33 22.20
C LEU A 240 -11.52 -19.07 23.48
N ALA A 241 -11.97 -19.60 24.62
CA ALA A 241 -11.27 -19.46 25.90
C ALA A 241 -9.82 -19.97 25.82
N LYS A 242 -9.63 -21.13 25.17
CA LYS A 242 -8.31 -21.70 24.90
C LYS A 242 -7.42 -20.78 24.08
N ASN A 243 -7.95 -20.19 23.01
CA ASN A 243 -7.15 -19.38 22.10
C ASN A 243 -6.81 -18.00 22.70
N LEU A 244 -7.73 -17.37 23.43
CA LEU A 244 -7.54 -16.03 23.98
C LEU A 244 -6.74 -15.97 25.29
N PHE A 245 -6.86 -16.98 26.16
CA PHE A 245 -6.41 -16.86 27.55
C PHE A 245 -5.41 -17.92 28.02
N LEU A 246 -5.33 -19.06 27.33
CA LEU A 246 -4.60 -20.23 27.82
C LEU A 246 -3.37 -20.55 26.96
N THR A 247 -2.39 -21.22 27.58
CA THR A 247 -1.21 -21.72 26.87
C THR A 247 -1.52 -22.96 26.04
N ARG A 248 -0.58 -23.39 25.20
CA ARG A 248 -0.72 -24.58 24.34
C ARG A 248 -0.48 -25.92 25.07
N ASP A 249 -0.21 -25.89 26.39
CA ASP A 249 0.18 -27.07 27.16
C ASP A 249 -0.94 -28.10 27.26
N ARG A 250 -0.65 -29.39 27.05
CA ARG A 250 -1.69 -30.43 27.09
C ARG A 250 -1.89 -30.98 28.51
N THR A 251 -2.47 -30.18 29.41
CA THR A 251 -2.79 -30.61 30.79
C THR A 251 -4.30 -30.71 31.04
N LEU A 252 -4.71 -31.62 31.93
CA LEU A 252 -6.11 -31.72 32.39
C LEU A 252 -6.53 -30.45 33.15
N TRP A 253 -5.61 -29.86 33.92
CA TRP A 253 -5.86 -28.61 34.64
C TRP A 253 -6.20 -27.45 33.68
N ARG A 254 -5.45 -27.29 32.58
CA ARG A 254 -5.79 -26.32 31.53
C ARG A 254 -7.20 -26.58 30.98
N LYS A 255 -7.59 -27.84 30.81
CA LYS A 255 -8.92 -28.18 30.30
C LYS A 255 -10.05 -27.85 31.27
N VAL A 256 -9.81 -27.97 32.58
CA VAL A 256 -10.74 -27.49 33.62
C VAL A 256 -10.86 -25.97 33.58
N GLN A 257 -9.73 -25.24 33.48
CA GLN A 257 -9.74 -23.78 33.33
C GLN A 257 -10.48 -23.34 32.06
N GLU A 258 -10.29 -24.03 30.93
CA GLU A 258 -10.98 -23.79 29.66
C GLU A 258 -12.50 -23.94 29.81
N ALA A 259 -12.96 -25.00 30.46
CA ALA A 259 -14.37 -25.23 30.71
C ALA A 259 -14.96 -24.16 31.64
N TYR A 260 -14.27 -23.79 32.71
CA TYR A 260 -14.77 -22.79 33.65
C TYR A 260 -14.81 -21.38 33.04
N MET A 261 -13.76 -20.99 32.30
CA MET A 261 -13.77 -19.75 31.51
C MET A 261 -14.90 -19.73 30.48
N ALA A 262 -15.23 -20.87 29.87
CA ALA A 262 -16.32 -20.94 28.90
C ALA A 262 -17.69 -20.69 29.56
N LEU A 263 -17.94 -21.23 30.77
CA LEU A 263 -19.14 -20.92 31.54
C LEU A 263 -19.23 -19.42 31.86
N LEU A 264 -18.11 -18.83 32.31
CA LEU A 264 -18.06 -17.41 32.66
C LEU A 264 -18.26 -16.49 31.44
N LEU A 265 -17.69 -16.85 30.28
CA LEU A 265 -17.90 -16.13 29.03
C LEU A 265 -19.37 -16.12 28.61
N ASP A 266 -20.03 -17.28 28.61
CA ASP A 266 -21.45 -17.40 28.23
C ASP A 266 -22.40 -16.75 29.24
N PHE A 267 -22.00 -16.67 30.51
CA PHE A 267 -22.76 -15.94 31.52
C PHE A 267 -22.70 -14.41 31.29
N ARG A 268 -21.58 -13.89 30.76
CA ARG A 268 -21.35 -12.44 30.63
C ARG A 268 -21.68 -11.86 29.26
N TYR A 269 -21.46 -12.62 28.20
CA TYR A 269 -21.54 -12.13 26.83
C TYR A 269 -22.56 -12.93 26.04
N SER A 270 -23.26 -12.26 25.13
CA SER A 270 -24.19 -12.93 24.22
C SER A 270 -23.47 -13.92 23.32
N LYS A 271 -24.21 -14.94 22.86
CA LYS A 271 -23.73 -15.93 21.89
C LYS A 271 -23.16 -15.28 20.63
N ASP A 272 -23.80 -14.23 20.14
CA ASP A 272 -23.31 -13.48 18.97
C ASP A 272 -21.98 -12.80 19.25
N LYS A 273 -21.76 -12.27 20.46
CA LYS A 273 -20.49 -11.64 20.82
C LYS A 273 -19.36 -12.68 20.94
N ILE A 274 -19.66 -13.85 21.51
CA ILE A 274 -18.72 -14.98 21.59
C ILE A 274 -18.36 -15.47 20.19
N LEU A 275 -19.37 -15.60 19.32
CA LEU A 275 -19.19 -16.04 17.95
C LEU A 275 -18.41 -15.00 17.12
N GLU A 276 -18.71 -13.70 17.26
CA GLU A 276 -17.91 -12.61 16.67
C GLU A 276 -16.44 -12.73 17.08
N ALA A 277 -16.21 -12.93 18.38
CA ALA A 277 -14.87 -13.08 18.90
C ALA A 277 -14.15 -14.29 18.29
N TYR A 278 -14.84 -15.43 18.20
CA TYR A 278 -14.32 -16.64 17.59
C TYR A 278 -13.99 -16.48 16.10
N LEU A 279 -14.90 -15.90 15.32
CA LEU A 279 -14.76 -15.69 13.87
C LEU A 279 -13.55 -14.81 13.53
N ASN A 280 -13.18 -13.91 14.44
CA ASN A 280 -12.01 -13.04 14.30
C ASN A 280 -10.73 -13.61 14.97
N GLU A 281 -10.85 -14.57 15.88
CA GLU A 281 -9.73 -15.10 16.65
C GLU A 281 -9.07 -16.33 16.03
N VAL A 282 -9.86 -17.18 15.36
CA VAL A 282 -9.39 -18.50 14.93
C VAL A 282 -8.15 -18.41 14.02
N TYR A 283 -7.11 -19.17 14.36
CA TYR A 283 -5.93 -19.31 13.50
C TYR A 283 -6.34 -20.05 12.22
N LEU A 284 -6.03 -19.50 11.05
CA LEU A 284 -6.37 -20.13 9.77
C LEU A 284 -5.15 -20.46 8.91
N GLY A 285 -4.00 -19.86 9.18
CA GLY A 285 -2.80 -20.15 8.43
C GLY A 285 -1.67 -19.20 8.73
N GLN A 286 -0.64 -19.25 7.88
CA GLN A 286 0.56 -18.45 8.04
C GLN A 286 0.79 -17.65 6.77
N ASN A 287 1.09 -16.36 6.92
CA ASN A 287 1.57 -15.50 5.86
C ASN A 287 3.04 -15.18 6.15
N ARG A 288 3.96 -15.89 5.49
CA ARG A 288 5.40 -15.85 5.77
C ARG A 288 5.71 -16.16 7.24
N GLY A 289 6.25 -15.20 7.99
CA GLY A 289 6.59 -15.32 9.41
C GLY A 289 5.44 -14.98 10.35
N GLU A 290 4.29 -14.53 9.84
CA GLU A 290 3.20 -13.99 10.67
C GLU A 290 1.95 -14.89 10.66
N PRO A 291 1.41 -15.26 11.83
CA PRO A 291 0.15 -15.98 11.93
C PRO A 291 -1.03 -15.15 11.46
N VAL A 292 -1.92 -15.80 10.70
CA VAL A 292 -3.14 -15.22 10.16
C VAL A 292 -4.34 -15.69 10.97
N HIS A 293 -4.98 -14.74 11.64
CA HIS A 293 -6.14 -14.98 12.48
C HIS A 293 -7.41 -14.37 11.86
N GLY A 294 -8.51 -15.09 12.08
CA GLY A 294 -9.84 -14.71 11.67
C GLY A 294 -10.16 -15.04 10.21
N PHE A 295 -11.42 -15.40 9.99
CA PHE A 295 -11.96 -15.69 8.66
C PHE A 295 -11.80 -14.55 7.64
N PRO A 296 -11.89 -13.25 7.99
CA PRO A 296 -11.76 -12.17 7.00
C PRO A 296 -10.38 -12.15 6.33
N LEU A 297 -9.31 -12.39 7.10
CA LEU A 297 -7.97 -12.54 6.53
C LEU A 297 -7.76 -13.90 5.88
N GLY A 298 -8.32 -14.98 6.44
CA GLY A 298 -8.29 -16.30 5.80
C GLY A 298 -8.83 -16.27 4.38
N ALA A 299 -9.97 -15.60 4.17
CA ALA A 299 -10.55 -15.38 2.84
C ALA A 299 -9.56 -14.70 1.88
N ARG A 300 -8.89 -13.64 2.34
CA ARG A 300 -7.88 -12.93 1.55
C ARG A 300 -6.61 -13.74 1.31
N LEU A 301 -6.17 -14.54 2.28
CA LEU A 301 -4.96 -15.36 2.17
C LEU A 301 -5.14 -16.49 1.13
N TYR A 302 -6.27 -17.19 1.20
CA TYR A 302 -6.50 -18.37 0.38
C TYR A 302 -7.13 -18.04 -0.97
N PHE A 303 -7.99 -17.01 -1.05
CA PHE A 303 -8.76 -16.71 -2.27
C PHE A 303 -8.53 -15.31 -2.83
N GLY A 304 -7.78 -14.44 -2.14
CA GLY A 304 -7.51 -13.07 -2.59
C GLY A 304 -8.74 -12.16 -2.56
N ARG A 305 -9.83 -12.57 -1.91
CA ARG A 305 -11.14 -11.91 -1.95
C ARG A 305 -11.69 -11.64 -0.55
N PRO A 306 -12.57 -10.62 -0.40
CA PRO A 306 -13.37 -10.45 0.80
C PRO A 306 -14.23 -11.68 1.08
N ILE A 307 -14.50 -11.93 2.37
CA ILE A 307 -15.25 -13.12 2.78
C ILE A 307 -16.68 -13.18 2.22
N ASN A 308 -17.30 -12.02 2.00
CA ASN A 308 -18.66 -11.90 1.46
C ASN A 308 -18.77 -12.23 -0.04
N GLU A 309 -17.65 -12.44 -0.72
CA GLU A 309 -17.59 -12.84 -2.13
C GLU A 309 -17.30 -14.33 -2.31
N LEU A 310 -17.01 -15.05 -1.23
CA LEU A 310 -16.66 -16.45 -1.30
C LEU A 310 -17.89 -17.30 -1.59
N ARG A 311 -17.68 -18.32 -2.43
CA ARG A 311 -18.69 -19.35 -2.69
C ARG A 311 -18.82 -20.28 -1.49
N VAL A 312 -19.93 -21.02 -1.45
CA VAL A 312 -20.19 -22.04 -0.42
C VAL A 312 -19.06 -23.08 -0.30
N ASP A 313 -18.46 -23.50 -1.42
CA ASP A 313 -17.31 -24.41 -1.44
C ASP A 313 -16.05 -23.82 -0.78
N GLN A 314 -15.84 -22.51 -0.95
CA GLN A 314 -14.70 -21.78 -0.38
C GLN A 314 -14.91 -21.49 1.11
N LEU A 315 -16.14 -21.11 1.51
CA LEU A 315 -16.51 -20.94 2.91
C LEU A 315 -16.41 -22.27 3.68
N ALA A 316 -16.90 -23.36 3.09
CA ALA A 316 -16.78 -24.72 3.64
C ALA A 316 -15.31 -25.15 3.82
N LEU A 317 -14.42 -24.75 2.91
CA LEU A 317 -12.99 -25.00 3.06
C LEU A 317 -12.42 -24.25 4.27
N LEU A 318 -12.73 -22.96 4.44
CA LEU A 318 -12.27 -22.19 5.60
C LEU A 318 -12.74 -22.80 6.92
N VAL A 319 -14.03 -23.16 7.01
CA VAL A 319 -14.60 -23.84 8.18
C VAL A 319 -13.92 -25.18 8.41
N GLY A 320 -13.73 -25.97 7.36
CA GLY A 320 -13.06 -27.27 7.44
C GLY A 320 -11.63 -27.19 8.01
N MET A 321 -10.91 -26.11 7.70
CA MET A 321 -9.55 -25.86 8.19
C MET A 321 -9.47 -25.55 9.68
N VAL A 322 -10.52 -25.01 10.30
CA VAL A 322 -10.53 -24.60 11.73
C VAL A 322 -10.07 -25.74 12.66
N LYS A 323 -10.52 -26.98 12.40
CA LYS A 323 -10.12 -28.17 13.17
C LYS A 323 -8.60 -28.40 13.21
N GLY A 324 -7.88 -27.99 12.17
CA GLY A 324 -6.45 -28.21 12.06
C GLY A 324 -5.84 -27.44 10.88
N PRO A 325 -5.60 -26.13 11.01
CA PRO A 325 -5.24 -25.27 9.88
C PRO A 325 -3.96 -25.69 9.16
N SER A 326 -2.96 -26.18 9.92
CA SER A 326 -1.72 -26.72 9.34
C SER A 326 -1.92 -28.09 8.68
N TYR A 327 -2.81 -28.93 9.22
CA TYR A 327 -3.05 -30.29 8.74
C TYR A 327 -3.92 -30.32 7.48
N TYR A 328 -4.89 -29.42 7.40
CA TYR A 328 -5.79 -29.21 6.25
C TYR A 328 -5.34 -28.06 5.36
N ASN A 329 -4.06 -27.64 5.45
CA ASN A 329 -3.55 -26.54 4.65
C ASN A 329 -3.62 -26.89 3.15
N PRO A 330 -4.38 -26.17 2.33
CA PRO A 330 -4.65 -26.57 0.95
C PRO A 330 -3.44 -26.39 0.02
N PHE A 331 -2.43 -25.59 0.41
CA PHE A 331 -1.17 -25.48 -0.34
C PHE A 331 -0.25 -26.69 -0.11
N ARG A 332 -0.28 -27.27 1.10
CA ARG A 332 0.59 -28.39 1.48
C ARG A 332 -0.08 -29.75 1.31
N HIS A 333 -1.39 -29.81 1.55
CA HIS A 333 -2.18 -31.03 1.63
C HIS A 333 -3.55 -30.87 0.95
N PRO A 334 -3.58 -30.64 -0.39
CA PRO A 334 -4.81 -30.35 -1.13
C PRO A 334 -5.86 -31.47 -0.98
N GLU A 335 -5.46 -32.74 -1.04
CA GLU A 335 -6.41 -33.87 -0.93
C GLU A 335 -7.12 -33.95 0.43
N ARG A 336 -6.39 -33.67 1.52
CA ARG A 336 -6.98 -33.63 2.87
C ARG A 336 -7.92 -32.45 3.01
N ALA A 337 -7.51 -31.29 2.48
CA ALA A 337 -8.30 -30.08 2.48
C ALA A 337 -9.61 -30.27 1.69
N LYS A 338 -9.53 -30.91 0.51
CA LYS A 338 -10.67 -31.26 -0.33
C LYS A 338 -11.64 -32.19 0.39
N THR A 339 -11.16 -33.32 0.90
CA THR A 339 -11.99 -34.27 1.66
C THR A 339 -12.67 -33.60 2.85
N ARG A 340 -11.96 -32.71 3.56
CA ARG A 340 -12.52 -31.99 4.72
C ARG A 340 -13.56 -30.95 4.31
N ARG A 341 -13.34 -30.21 3.23
CA ARG A 341 -14.33 -29.29 2.64
C ARG A 341 -15.59 -30.05 2.20
N ASP A 342 -15.42 -31.16 1.49
CA ASP A 342 -16.54 -31.94 0.94
C ASP A 342 -17.38 -32.57 2.07
N LEU A 343 -16.76 -32.91 3.21
CA LEU A 343 -17.47 -33.27 4.44
C LEU A 343 -18.32 -32.12 4.98
N VAL A 344 -17.79 -30.89 5.05
CA VAL A 344 -18.56 -29.73 5.51
C VAL A 344 -19.75 -29.48 4.57
N LEU A 345 -19.54 -29.50 3.26
CA LEU A 345 -20.61 -29.35 2.27
C LEU A 345 -21.70 -30.42 2.44
N ARG A 346 -21.32 -31.68 2.68
CA ARG A 346 -22.28 -32.77 2.90
C ARG A 346 -23.10 -32.53 4.17
N LEU A 347 -22.48 -32.09 5.25
CA LEU A 347 -23.19 -31.74 6.48
C LEU A 347 -24.20 -30.60 6.27
N MET A 348 -23.88 -29.63 5.41
CA MET A 348 -24.80 -28.54 5.05
C MET A 348 -26.00 -29.03 4.25
N MET A 349 -25.78 -29.97 3.33
CA MET A 349 -26.87 -30.62 2.61
C MET A 349 -27.76 -31.44 3.55
N GLU A 350 -27.18 -32.21 4.48
CA GLU A 350 -27.93 -32.99 5.48
C GLU A 350 -28.80 -32.11 6.41
N GLN A 351 -28.46 -30.83 6.58
CA GLN A 351 -29.25 -29.84 7.33
C GLN A 351 -30.23 -29.03 6.44
N ASN A 352 -30.42 -29.41 5.18
CA ASN A 352 -31.23 -28.68 4.19
C ASN A 352 -30.78 -27.24 3.91
N LEU A 353 -29.52 -26.90 4.23
CA LEU A 353 -28.92 -25.59 3.90
C LEU A 353 -28.34 -25.56 2.47
N LEU A 354 -28.13 -26.74 1.87
CA LEU A 354 -27.78 -26.91 0.45
C LEU A 354 -28.71 -27.94 -0.19
N THR A 355 -29.09 -27.70 -1.44
CA THR A 355 -29.75 -28.73 -2.25
C THR A 355 -28.74 -29.79 -2.69
N SER A 356 -29.19 -30.99 -3.05
CA SER A 356 -28.31 -32.03 -3.61
C SER A 356 -27.55 -31.52 -4.84
N ALA A 357 -28.22 -30.76 -5.71
CA ALA A 357 -27.61 -30.19 -6.90
C ALA A 357 -26.51 -29.17 -6.56
N ASP A 358 -26.74 -28.30 -5.56
CA ASP A 358 -25.73 -27.36 -5.09
C ASP A 358 -24.53 -28.06 -4.43
N TYR A 359 -24.80 -29.13 -3.67
CA TYR A 359 -23.77 -29.97 -3.08
C TYR A 359 -22.87 -30.61 -4.15
N ASP A 360 -23.45 -31.29 -5.13
CA ASP A 360 -22.71 -31.95 -6.20
C ASP A 360 -21.89 -30.95 -7.03
N ALA A 361 -22.49 -29.80 -7.35
CA ALA A 361 -21.82 -28.69 -8.03
C ALA A 361 -20.68 -28.08 -7.20
N ALA A 362 -20.83 -27.98 -5.87
CA ALA A 362 -19.80 -27.44 -4.98
C ALA A 362 -18.65 -28.44 -4.72
N ALA A 363 -18.97 -29.72 -4.51
CA ALA A 363 -18.00 -30.77 -4.19
C ALA A 363 -17.12 -31.16 -5.39
N SER A 364 -17.67 -31.08 -6.61
CA SER A 364 -16.95 -31.33 -7.87
C SER A 364 -15.94 -30.23 -8.22
N ARG A 365 -16.06 -29.02 -7.65
CA ARG A 365 -15.11 -27.93 -7.90
C ARG A 365 -13.73 -28.22 -7.31
N PRO A 366 -12.65 -27.80 -7.99
CA PRO A 366 -11.33 -27.77 -7.37
C PRO A 366 -11.32 -26.79 -6.18
N LEU A 367 -10.24 -26.81 -5.38
CA LEU A 367 -10.12 -25.92 -4.22
C LEU A 367 -10.11 -24.43 -4.58
N ASP A 368 -9.74 -24.09 -5.83
CA ASP A 368 -9.80 -22.73 -6.39
C ASP A 368 -9.14 -21.67 -5.48
N ILE A 369 -7.94 -21.99 -4.99
CA ILE A 369 -7.11 -21.12 -4.15
C ILE A 369 -6.13 -20.32 -5.01
N GLN A 370 -5.59 -19.24 -4.44
CA GLN A 370 -4.47 -18.50 -5.03
C GLN A 370 -3.29 -19.43 -5.33
N SER A 371 -2.48 -19.10 -6.33
CA SER A 371 -1.27 -19.87 -6.66
C SER A 371 -0.19 -19.78 -5.58
N THR A 372 -0.14 -18.66 -4.85
CA THR A 372 0.78 -18.45 -3.73
C THR A 372 0.03 -17.83 -2.55
N PRO A 373 0.24 -18.32 -1.31
CA PRO A 373 -0.35 -17.71 -0.13
C PRO A 373 0.25 -16.32 0.07
N SER A 374 -0.54 -15.27 -0.15
CA SER A 374 -0.11 -13.91 0.09
C SER A 374 -1.32 -13.03 0.40
N LEU A 375 -1.24 -12.28 1.50
CA LEU A 375 -2.21 -11.22 1.80
C LEU A 375 -1.95 -9.97 0.95
N ALA A 376 -0.67 -9.68 0.70
CA ALA A 376 -0.24 -8.59 -0.14
C ALA A 376 1.21 -8.79 -0.62
N SER A 377 1.51 -8.23 -1.79
CA SER A 377 2.88 -8.13 -2.29
C SER A 377 3.70 -7.23 -1.37
N PRO A 378 4.92 -7.62 -0.97
CA PRO A 378 5.74 -6.79 -0.08
C PRO A 378 6.18 -5.51 -0.79
N GLN A 379 5.98 -4.37 -0.14
CA GLN A 379 6.34 -3.04 -0.64
C GLN A 379 7.26 -2.30 0.35
N PRO A 380 8.41 -2.88 0.75
CA PRO A 380 9.21 -2.37 1.86
C PRO A 380 9.65 -0.92 1.64
N ALA A 381 10.15 -0.60 0.44
CA ALA A 381 10.63 0.74 0.13
C ALA A 381 9.54 1.82 0.29
N TYR A 382 8.33 1.53 -0.19
CA TYR A 382 7.20 2.44 -0.04
C TYR A 382 6.73 2.54 1.43
N PHE A 383 6.72 1.42 2.16
CA PHE A 383 6.34 1.39 3.57
C PHE A 383 7.31 2.17 4.46
N ASP A 384 8.60 2.23 4.12
CA ASP A 384 9.56 3.06 4.84
C ASP A 384 9.22 4.55 4.73
N GLN A 385 8.90 5.04 3.51
CA GLN A 385 8.43 6.41 3.30
C GLN A 385 7.10 6.67 4.03
N LEU A 386 6.18 5.70 4.00
CA LEU A 386 4.89 5.81 4.67
C LEU A 386 5.04 5.93 6.19
N LYS A 387 5.92 5.12 6.80
CA LYS A 387 6.24 5.21 8.23
C LYS A 387 6.79 6.58 8.61
N GLU A 388 7.70 7.12 7.79
CA GLU A 388 8.27 8.43 8.04
C GLU A 388 7.20 9.54 7.94
N GLU A 389 6.34 9.50 6.92
CA GLU A 389 5.24 10.48 6.80
C GLU A 389 4.21 10.36 7.93
N ILE A 390 3.90 9.15 8.39
CA ILE A 390 3.00 8.96 9.54
C ILE A 390 3.63 9.56 10.80
N ARG A 391 4.91 9.28 11.05
CA ARG A 391 5.67 9.84 12.18
C ARG A 391 5.66 11.37 12.15
N GLN A 392 5.93 11.97 10.99
CA GLN A 392 6.03 13.43 10.85
C GLN A 392 4.67 14.14 10.86
N LYS A 393 3.65 13.58 10.20
CA LYS A 393 2.39 14.30 9.89
C LYS A 393 1.23 13.92 10.79
N VAL A 394 1.22 12.69 11.30
CA VAL A 394 0.17 12.19 12.21
C VAL A 394 0.64 12.31 13.65
N GLY A 395 1.92 12.01 13.91
CA GLY A 395 2.56 12.16 15.22
C GLY A 395 1.79 11.42 16.32
N ASP A 396 1.57 12.09 17.45
CA ASP A 396 0.94 11.51 18.64
C ASP A 396 -0.51 11.07 18.43
N LYS A 397 -1.17 11.50 17.34
CA LYS A 397 -2.52 11.02 16.98
C LYS A 397 -2.52 9.58 16.47
N TYR A 398 -1.35 9.04 16.08
CA TYR A 398 -1.24 7.66 15.64
C TYR A 398 -1.25 6.72 16.85
N ALA A 399 -2.41 6.14 17.14
CA ALA A 399 -2.57 5.16 18.21
C ALA A 399 -2.26 3.73 17.69
N ALA A 400 -1.10 3.20 18.07
CA ALA A 400 -0.73 1.83 17.72
C ALA A 400 -1.68 0.81 18.34
N GLY A 401 -2.04 -0.23 17.59
CA GLY A 401 -2.98 -1.27 18.02
C GLY A 401 -4.45 -0.85 17.95
N ALA A 402 -4.78 0.40 17.59
CA ALA A 402 -6.16 0.86 17.45
C ALA A 402 -6.85 0.35 16.16
N GLY A 403 -6.12 -0.33 15.28
CA GLY A 403 -6.59 -0.81 13.98
C GLY A 403 -7.00 0.32 13.03
N LEU A 404 -6.15 1.34 12.94
CA LEU A 404 -6.33 2.49 12.06
C LEU A 404 -6.39 2.06 10.59
N ARG A 405 -7.11 2.82 9.76
CA ARG A 405 -7.10 2.66 8.30
C ARG A 405 -6.19 3.73 7.70
N ILE A 406 -5.23 3.30 6.92
CA ILE A 406 -4.19 4.15 6.31
C ILE A 406 -4.40 4.12 4.80
N PHE A 407 -4.81 5.24 4.24
CA PHE A 407 -4.97 5.43 2.80
C PHE A 407 -3.70 6.04 2.23
N THR A 408 -3.14 5.38 1.23
CA THR A 408 -1.89 5.82 0.57
C THR A 408 -2.16 6.28 -0.84
N THR A 409 -1.11 6.79 -1.50
CA THR A 409 -1.15 7.22 -2.90
C THR A 409 -0.66 6.19 -3.90
N LEU A 410 -0.22 5.01 -3.41
CA LEU A 410 0.36 3.94 -4.22
C LEU A 410 -0.64 3.43 -5.26
N ASP A 411 -0.18 3.34 -6.51
CA ASP A 411 -0.88 2.68 -7.60
C ASP A 411 -0.34 1.25 -7.76
N PRO A 412 -1.13 0.20 -7.44
CA PRO A 412 -0.69 -1.18 -7.56
C PRO A 412 -0.23 -1.56 -8.99
N VAL A 413 -0.81 -0.93 -10.02
CA VAL A 413 -0.45 -1.22 -11.42
C VAL A 413 0.89 -0.59 -11.75
N SER A 414 1.12 0.69 -11.41
CA SER A 414 2.43 1.34 -11.61
C SER A 414 3.52 0.63 -10.81
N GLN A 415 3.25 0.24 -9.56
CA GLN A 415 4.19 -0.50 -8.72
C GLN A 415 4.59 -1.83 -9.35
N GLN A 416 3.62 -2.66 -9.76
CA GLN A 416 3.93 -3.93 -10.41
C GLN A 416 4.68 -3.75 -11.73
N ALA A 417 4.34 -2.72 -12.52
CA ALA A 417 5.02 -2.44 -13.78
C ALA A 417 6.49 -2.06 -13.56
N ILE A 418 6.80 -1.19 -12.60
CA ILE A 418 8.19 -0.78 -12.33
C ILE A 418 9.01 -1.90 -11.70
N GLU A 419 8.44 -2.72 -10.81
CA GLU A 419 9.13 -3.88 -10.23
C GLU A 419 9.56 -4.88 -11.30
N ARG A 420 8.67 -5.17 -12.26
CA ARG A 420 8.96 -6.05 -13.40
C ARG A 420 10.01 -5.44 -14.33
N ALA A 421 9.92 -4.14 -14.60
CA ALA A 421 10.91 -3.43 -15.42
C ALA A 421 12.31 -3.48 -14.80
N VAL A 422 12.42 -3.16 -13.52
CA VAL A 422 13.68 -3.25 -12.76
C VAL A 422 14.22 -4.67 -12.78
N THR A 423 13.40 -5.67 -12.40
CA THR A 423 13.84 -7.07 -12.33
C THR A 423 14.33 -7.59 -13.68
N THR A 424 13.61 -7.27 -14.76
CA THR A 424 13.94 -7.71 -16.12
C THR A 424 15.21 -7.04 -16.63
N LYS A 425 15.29 -5.72 -16.55
CA LYS A 425 16.38 -4.95 -17.16
C LYS A 425 17.66 -5.00 -16.35
N VAL A 426 17.60 -5.00 -15.02
CA VAL A 426 18.80 -5.20 -14.20
C VAL A 426 19.41 -6.56 -14.51
N LYS A 427 18.61 -7.63 -14.57
CA LYS A 427 19.09 -8.97 -14.96
C LYS A 427 19.79 -8.95 -16.32
N ALA A 428 19.23 -8.28 -17.31
CA ALA A 428 19.82 -8.17 -18.65
C ALA A 428 21.12 -7.35 -18.67
N LEU A 429 21.24 -6.33 -17.81
CA LEU A 429 22.39 -5.42 -17.77
C LEU A 429 23.57 -5.95 -16.93
N LYS A 430 23.38 -6.99 -16.10
CA LYS A 430 24.44 -7.60 -15.28
C LYS A 430 25.65 -8.08 -16.09
N GLY A 431 25.45 -8.54 -17.32
CA GLY A 431 26.56 -8.96 -18.18
C GLY A 431 27.57 -7.84 -18.49
N ARG A 432 27.12 -6.58 -18.48
CA ARG A 432 27.96 -5.40 -18.69
C ARG A 432 28.39 -4.71 -17.40
N ALA A 433 27.48 -4.61 -16.42
CA ALA A 433 27.70 -3.84 -15.19
C ALA A 433 28.17 -4.67 -13.98
N GLY A 434 28.22 -5.99 -14.13
CA GLY A 434 28.55 -6.93 -13.05
C GLY A 434 27.33 -7.33 -12.21
N ASN A 435 27.53 -8.36 -11.37
CA ASN A 435 26.45 -8.98 -10.58
C ASN A 435 25.91 -8.11 -9.43
N GLN A 436 26.68 -7.09 -9.04
CA GLN A 436 26.38 -6.14 -7.96
C GLN A 436 25.59 -4.92 -8.42
N LEU A 437 25.12 -4.89 -9.68
CA LEU A 437 24.27 -3.82 -10.18
C LEU A 437 22.96 -3.76 -9.38
N GLU A 438 22.69 -2.59 -8.80
CA GLU A 438 21.49 -2.24 -8.06
C GLU A 438 20.66 -1.19 -8.80
N ALA A 439 19.43 -1.00 -8.34
CA ALA A 439 18.47 -0.09 -8.94
C ALA A 439 17.61 0.60 -7.88
N ALA A 440 17.13 1.79 -8.21
CA ALA A 440 16.09 2.48 -7.46
C ALA A 440 15.17 3.23 -8.41
N ALA A 441 13.89 3.31 -8.07
CA ALA A 441 12.92 4.08 -8.84
C ALA A 441 11.90 4.76 -7.93
N VAL A 442 11.51 5.97 -8.30
CA VAL A 442 10.42 6.72 -7.67
C VAL A 442 9.54 7.27 -8.79
N ILE A 443 8.24 6.99 -8.69
CA ILE A 443 7.23 7.47 -9.64
C ILE A 443 6.25 8.33 -8.86
N ALA A 444 6.05 9.57 -9.31
CA ALA A 444 5.13 10.51 -8.71
C ALA A 444 4.15 11.05 -9.76
N ASP A 445 2.95 11.41 -9.31
CA ASP A 445 2.00 12.18 -10.09
C ASP A 445 2.61 13.54 -10.46
N ARG A 446 2.56 13.88 -11.75
CA ARG A 446 3.17 15.11 -12.28
C ARG A 446 2.56 16.37 -11.67
N ARG A 447 1.27 16.34 -11.32
CA ARG A 447 0.52 17.51 -10.85
C ARG A 447 0.38 17.55 -9.33
N SER A 448 0.06 16.43 -8.70
CA SER A 448 -0.23 16.39 -7.26
C SER A 448 0.96 16.06 -6.37
N GLY A 449 2.08 15.59 -6.93
CA GLY A 449 3.24 15.09 -6.15
C GLY A 449 2.97 13.77 -5.42
N GLU A 450 1.80 13.16 -5.59
CA GLU A 450 1.47 11.90 -4.95
C GLU A 450 2.35 10.76 -5.49
N VAL A 451 3.06 10.06 -4.60
CA VAL A 451 3.97 8.96 -4.97
C VAL A 451 3.13 7.75 -5.37
N ARG A 452 3.24 7.34 -6.64
CA ARG A 452 2.48 6.22 -7.23
C ARG A 452 3.20 4.90 -7.06
N ALA A 453 4.53 4.90 -7.09
CA ALA A 453 5.33 3.69 -6.91
C ALA A 453 6.75 4.01 -6.42
N MET A 454 7.35 3.05 -5.72
CA MET A 454 8.70 3.14 -5.19
C MET A 454 9.41 1.78 -5.18
N VAL A 455 10.63 1.73 -5.70
CA VAL A 455 11.51 0.55 -5.68
C VAL A 455 12.85 0.94 -5.07
N GLY A 456 13.26 0.24 -4.02
CA GLY A 456 14.51 0.53 -3.27
C GLY A 456 15.72 -0.34 -3.63
N GLY A 457 15.58 -1.28 -4.56
CA GLY A 457 16.65 -2.22 -4.94
C GLY A 457 16.32 -3.05 -6.19
N ALA A 458 17.32 -3.75 -6.71
CA ALA A 458 17.18 -4.69 -7.83
C ALA A 458 16.29 -5.90 -7.51
N LYS A 459 16.07 -6.18 -6.22
CA LYS A 459 15.11 -7.16 -5.70
C LYS A 459 14.00 -6.42 -4.93
N PRO A 460 12.92 -5.96 -5.58
CA PRO A 460 11.99 -5.01 -4.98
C PRO A 460 11.31 -5.47 -3.67
N GLY A 461 11.04 -6.78 -3.54
CA GLY A 461 10.40 -7.35 -2.34
C GLY A 461 11.34 -7.59 -1.15
N PHE A 462 12.63 -7.31 -1.27
CA PHE A 462 13.60 -7.48 -0.19
C PHE A 462 13.57 -6.26 0.75
N ALA A 463 13.29 -6.49 2.03
CA ALA A 463 13.37 -5.47 3.07
C ALA A 463 14.84 -5.28 3.47
N GLY A 464 15.41 -4.12 3.15
CA GLY A 464 16.81 -3.79 3.39
C GLY A 464 17.09 -2.32 3.13
N PHE A 465 18.30 -1.99 2.67
CA PHE A 465 18.68 -0.61 2.37
C PHE A 465 17.81 -0.02 1.25
N ASN A 466 16.98 0.98 1.57
CA ASN A 466 16.08 1.61 0.63
C ASN A 466 16.78 2.70 -0.18
N ARG A 467 17.32 2.33 -1.34
CA ARG A 467 18.08 3.26 -2.20
C ARG A 467 17.24 4.41 -2.75
N ALA A 468 15.91 4.27 -2.82
CA ALA A 468 15.04 5.34 -3.28
C ALA A 468 15.07 6.56 -2.33
N LEU A 469 15.26 6.32 -1.03
CA LEU A 469 15.29 7.36 0.00
C LEU A 469 16.72 7.62 0.52
N ASN A 470 17.50 6.56 0.71
CA ASN A 470 18.73 6.63 1.50
C ASN A 470 20.01 6.71 0.66
N ALA A 471 19.99 6.26 -0.60
CA ALA A 471 21.18 6.33 -1.46
C ALA A 471 21.34 7.73 -2.05
N LYS A 472 22.14 8.57 -1.39
CA LYS A 472 22.53 9.87 -1.93
C LYS A 472 23.67 9.70 -2.92
N ARG A 473 23.41 9.99 -4.19
CA ARG A 473 24.39 9.84 -5.29
C ARG A 473 24.47 11.13 -6.12
N PRO A 474 25.64 11.45 -6.71
CA PRO A 474 25.73 12.59 -7.62
C PRO A 474 24.73 12.44 -8.76
N ILE A 475 24.02 13.52 -9.08
CA ILE A 475 22.93 13.49 -10.08
C ILE A 475 23.44 13.73 -11.51
N GLY A 476 24.69 14.18 -11.64
CA GLY A 476 25.34 14.46 -12.91
C GLY A 476 24.52 15.40 -13.79
N SER A 477 24.42 15.06 -15.08
CA SER A 477 23.67 15.86 -16.06
C SER A 477 22.16 16.04 -15.78
N LEU A 478 21.59 15.44 -14.73
CA LEU A 478 20.24 15.78 -14.26
C LEU A 478 20.16 17.18 -13.65
N ALA A 479 21.27 17.80 -13.28
CA ALA A 479 21.32 19.17 -12.78
C ALA A 479 20.99 20.23 -13.85
N LYS A 480 21.26 19.92 -15.12
CA LYS A 480 21.25 20.90 -16.22
C LYS A 480 19.90 21.61 -16.38
N PRO A 481 18.73 20.95 -16.42
CA PRO A 481 17.46 21.64 -16.60
C PRO A 481 17.24 22.82 -15.63
N ALA A 482 17.74 22.75 -14.38
CA ALA A 482 17.65 23.87 -13.45
C ALA A 482 18.47 25.10 -13.90
N VAL A 483 19.66 24.88 -14.47
CA VAL A 483 20.51 25.95 -15.02
C VAL A 483 19.81 26.65 -16.20
N TYR A 484 19.19 25.87 -17.08
CA TYR A 484 18.46 26.42 -18.24
C TYR A 484 17.15 27.08 -17.81
N LEU A 485 16.48 26.56 -16.79
CA LEU A 485 15.31 27.20 -16.20
C LEU A 485 15.64 28.56 -15.58
N ALA A 486 16.77 28.67 -14.87
CA ALA A 486 17.26 29.95 -14.35
C ALA A 486 17.47 30.94 -15.51
N ALA A 487 18.17 30.53 -16.58
CA ALA A 487 18.34 31.36 -17.77
C ALA A 487 17.01 31.80 -18.40
N LEU A 488 16.12 30.85 -18.68
CA LEU A 488 14.82 31.09 -19.31
C LEU A 488 13.85 31.88 -18.41
N SER A 489 14.19 32.09 -17.14
CA SER A 489 13.47 33.02 -16.26
C SER A 489 13.79 34.49 -16.55
N HIS A 490 14.77 34.78 -17.42
CA HIS A 490 15.16 36.12 -17.88
C HIS A 490 14.95 36.27 -19.40
N PRO A 491 13.71 36.44 -19.87
CA PRO A 491 13.37 36.40 -21.30
C PRO A 491 14.00 37.53 -22.13
N THR A 492 14.42 38.62 -21.50
CA THR A 492 15.12 39.74 -22.16
C THR A 492 16.59 39.42 -22.47
N ARG A 493 17.18 38.42 -21.79
CA ARG A 493 18.59 38.02 -21.93
C ARG A 493 18.74 36.66 -22.62
N PHE A 494 17.86 35.73 -22.30
CA PHE A 494 17.97 34.33 -22.73
C PHE A 494 16.67 33.83 -23.36
N GLN A 495 16.81 33.24 -24.55
CA GLN A 495 15.77 32.58 -25.32
C GLN A 495 16.28 31.21 -25.78
N LEU A 496 15.40 30.31 -26.21
CA LEU A 496 15.82 28.98 -26.68
C LEU A 496 16.87 29.03 -27.82
N THR A 497 16.90 30.12 -28.59
CA THR A 497 17.87 30.38 -29.67
C THR A 497 19.16 31.05 -29.21
N SER A 498 19.25 31.58 -27.97
CA SER A 498 20.44 32.30 -27.52
C SER A 498 21.68 31.42 -27.64
N ASP A 499 22.73 31.98 -28.23
CA ASP A 499 23.99 31.32 -28.44
C ASP A 499 24.83 31.31 -27.15
N ILE A 500 25.47 30.17 -26.90
CA ILE A 500 26.41 29.98 -25.80
C ILE A 500 27.71 29.42 -26.36
N ASP A 501 28.84 29.90 -25.84
CA ASP A 501 30.16 29.41 -26.21
C ASP A 501 30.34 27.91 -25.85
N ASP A 502 30.83 27.16 -26.83
CA ASP A 502 31.30 25.78 -26.69
C ASP A 502 32.79 25.70 -27.06
N LYS A 503 33.62 26.32 -26.23
CA LYS A 503 35.08 26.42 -26.38
C LYS A 503 35.77 25.95 -25.09
N PRO A 504 37.03 25.48 -25.13
CA PRO A 504 37.74 25.10 -23.91
C PRO A 504 37.70 26.20 -22.86
N ILE A 505 37.38 25.84 -21.62
CA ILE A 505 37.36 26.77 -20.48
C ILE A 505 38.24 26.24 -19.35
N ARG A 506 38.84 27.18 -18.61
CA ARG A 506 39.62 26.92 -17.40
C ARG A 506 39.12 27.85 -16.32
N LEU A 507 38.66 27.28 -15.21
CA LEU A 507 38.20 28.03 -14.04
C LEU A 507 39.18 27.81 -12.90
N GLU A 508 39.72 28.90 -12.36
CA GLU A 508 40.63 28.87 -11.22
C GLU A 508 39.84 28.85 -9.90
N GLY A 509 40.24 27.97 -9.01
CA GLY A 509 39.68 27.82 -7.67
C GLY A 509 40.42 28.71 -6.66
N SER A 510 39.76 28.97 -5.53
CA SER A 510 40.29 29.82 -4.45
C SER A 510 41.57 29.30 -3.79
N GLN A 511 41.94 28.04 -4.00
CA GLN A 511 43.16 27.41 -3.47
C GLN A 511 44.17 27.03 -4.57
N GLY A 512 44.19 27.74 -5.70
CA GLY A 512 45.12 27.48 -6.81
C GLY A 512 44.83 26.21 -7.61
N SER A 513 43.74 25.49 -7.31
CA SER A 513 43.24 24.40 -8.13
C SER A 513 42.66 24.94 -9.45
N SER A 514 42.74 24.16 -10.52
CA SER A 514 42.20 24.56 -11.82
C SER A 514 41.25 23.48 -12.32
N TRP A 515 40.03 23.88 -12.68
CA TRP A 515 39.03 22.99 -13.23
C TRP A 515 38.82 23.25 -14.72
N GLN A 516 38.90 22.19 -15.52
CA GLN A 516 38.76 22.23 -16.99
C GLN A 516 37.69 21.22 -17.44
N PRO A 517 36.40 21.59 -17.38
CA PRO A 517 35.33 20.71 -17.84
C PRO A 517 35.44 20.45 -19.34
N ARG A 518 35.02 19.25 -19.77
CA ARG A 518 35.00 18.84 -21.17
C ARG A 518 33.63 18.29 -21.53
N ASN A 519 33.26 18.39 -22.81
CA ASN A 519 32.12 17.65 -23.34
C ASN A 519 32.39 16.15 -23.33
N TYR A 520 31.33 15.35 -23.20
CA TYR A 520 31.42 13.89 -23.14
C TYR A 520 32.10 13.29 -24.38
N ASP A 521 31.81 13.83 -25.56
CA ASP A 521 32.40 13.46 -26.84
C ASP A 521 33.78 14.08 -27.09
N ARG A 522 34.28 14.91 -26.17
CA ARG A 522 35.54 15.65 -26.26
C ARG A 522 35.65 16.59 -27.47
N GLN A 523 34.52 17.01 -28.03
CA GLN A 523 34.45 17.94 -29.15
C GLN A 523 33.94 19.31 -28.72
N TYR A 524 34.36 20.35 -29.44
CA TYR A 524 33.96 21.75 -29.27
C TYR A 524 33.34 22.25 -30.56
N ARG A 525 32.23 22.99 -30.46
CA ARG A 525 31.44 23.48 -31.60
C ARG A 525 31.54 24.98 -31.81
N GLY A 526 32.36 25.66 -31.02
CA GLY A 526 32.49 27.12 -31.04
C GLY A 526 31.30 27.79 -30.36
N SER A 527 30.10 27.63 -30.90
CA SER A 527 28.86 28.18 -30.34
C SER A 527 27.65 27.27 -30.63
N VAL A 528 26.76 27.16 -29.65
CA VAL A 528 25.53 26.37 -29.72
C VAL A 528 24.36 27.12 -29.10
N SER A 529 23.15 26.92 -29.62
CA SER A 529 21.95 27.51 -29.01
C SER A 529 21.62 26.83 -27.66
N LEU A 530 20.95 27.55 -26.76
CA LEU A 530 20.40 27.02 -25.50
C LEU A 530 19.63 25.70 -25.71
N LEU A 531 18.74 25.64 -26.69
CA LEU A 531 17.95 24.43 -26.98
C LEU A 531 18.83 23.22 -27.31
N THR A 532 19.77 23.38 -28.25
CA THR A 532 20.72 22.32 -28.64
C THR A 532 21.58 21.87 -27.46
N ALA A 533 22.08 22.83 -26.68
CA ALA A 533 22.98 22.54 -25.56
C ALA A 533 22.30 21.67 -24.49
N LEU A 534 21.03 21.94 -24.17
CA LEU A 534 20.25 21.09 -23.26
C LEU A 534 19.88 19.74 -23.91
N ALA A 535 19.38 19.76 -25.14
CA ALA A 535 18.94 18.56 -25.86
C ALA A 535 20.08 17.52 -26.00
N LYS A 536 21.27 17.98 -26.38
CA LYS A 536 22.48 17.15 -26.51
C LYS A 536 23.25 17.02 -25.19
N SER A 537 22.83 17.73 -24.15
CA SER A 537 23.42 17.68 -22.80
C SER A 537 24.91 18.03 -22.79
N TYR A 538 25.32 19.10 -23.48
CA TYR A 538 26.72 19.55 -23.50
C TYR A 538 27.15 20.15 -22.17
N ASN A 539 28.39 19.86 -21.75
CA ASN A 539 28.90 20.25 -20.42
C ASN A 539 29.39 21.69 -20.44
N VAL A 540 30.25 22.02 -21.40
CA VAL A 540 30.93 23.32 -21.48
C VAL A 540 29.95 24.48 -21.66
N PRO A 541 28.95 24.43 -22.56
CA PRO A 541 27.95 25.48 -22.68
C PRO A 541 27.11 25.64 -21.41
N THR A 542 26.82 24.54 -20.69
CA THR A 542 26.07 24.61 -19.43
C THR A 542 26.87 25.32 -18.34
N VAL A 543 28.19 25.07 -18.27
CA VAL A 543 29.07 25.77 -17.33
C VAL A 543 29.12 27.26 -17.67
N ASN A 544 29.35 27.61 -18.94
CA ASN A 544 29.36 29.00 -19.39
C ASN A 544 28.06 29.72 -19.05
N LEU A 545 26.91 29.09 -19.32
CA LEU A 545 25.60 29.63 -18.98
C LEU A 545 25.45 29.87 -17.47
N GLY A 546 25.75 28.87 -16.65
CA GLY A 546 25.62 29.00 -15.19
C GLY A 546 26.58 30.04 -14.60
N MET A 547 27.77 30.22 -15.19
CA MET A 547 28.70 31.28 -14.78
C MET A 547 28.22 32.67 -15.20
N GLN A 548 27.55 32.81 -16.36
CA GLN A 548 26.93 34.07 -16.80
C GLN A 548 25.72 34.49 -15.94
N LEU A 549 25.00 33.52 -15.38
CA LEU A 549 23.91 33.75 -14.42
C LEU A 549 24.45 34.06 -13.02
N GLY A 550 25.52 33.38 -12.64
CA GLY A 550 26.04 33.36 -11.28
C GLY A 550 25.52 32.16 -10.49
N LEU A 551 26.39 31.58 -9.66
CA LEU A 551 26.09 30.34 -8.93
C LEU A 551 24.94 30.49 -7.93
N GLY A 552 24.78 31.67 -7.32
CA GLY A 552 23.70 31.94 -6.36
C GLY A 552 22.32 31.74 -6.98
N GLU A 553 22.09 32.33 -8.15
CA GLU A 553 20.80 32.23 -8.84
C GLU A 553 20.45 30.79 -9.24
N VAL A 554 21.46 30.03 -9.69
CA VAL A 554 21.28 28.62 -10.05
C VAL A 554 20.95 27.77 -8.80
N ILE A 555 21.64 28.03 -7.68
CA ILE A 555 21.38 27.34 -6.40
C ILE A 555 19.99 27.67 -5.86
N ASP A 556 19.57 28.94 -5.93
CA ASP A 556 18.21 29.35 -5.56
C ASP A 556 17.16 28.66 -6.45
N THR A 557 17.47 28.46 -7.74
CA THR A 557 16.61 27.70 -8.65
C THR A 557 16.51 26.23 -8.24
N PHE A 558 17.61 25.58 -7.83
CA PHE A 558 17.55 24.24 -7.24
C PHE A 558 16.64 24.21 -5.99
N GLY A 559 16.75 25.21 -5.11
CA GLY A 559 15.90 25.34 -3.93
C GLY A 559 14.41 25.49 -4.27
N LYS A 560 14.07 26.35 -5.24
CA LYS A 560 12.70 26.51 -5.75
C LYS A 560 12.14 25.19 -6.27
N LEU A 561 12.94 24.40 -6.98
CA LEU A 561 12.53 23.09 -7.48
C LEU A 561 12.33 22.04 -6.37
N GLY A 562 12.87 22.26 -5.17
CA GLY A 562 12.71 21.40 -3.99
C GLY A 562 13.97 20.67 -3.55
N ALA A 563 15.15 21.05 -4.06
CA ALA A 563 16.42 20.55 -3.52
C ALA A 563 16.78 21.25 -2.20
N ASN A 564 17.50 20.55 -1.32
CA ASN A 564 18.06 21.15 -0.11
C ASN A 564 19.31 21.97 -0.45
N THR A 565 19.20 23.30 -0.44
CA THR A 565 20.28 24.23 -0.78
C THR A 565 21.45 24.18 0.17
N ASP A 566 21.24 23.81 1.44
CA ASP A 566 22.31 23.73 2.44
C ASP A 566 23.29 22.58 2.15
N ALA A 567 22.82 21.58 1.40
CA ALA A 567 23.64 20.46 0.95
C ALA A 567 24.37 20.72 -0.38
N ILE A 568 24.18 21.89 -1.02
CA ILE A 568 24.76 22.21 -2.33
C ILE A 568 25.96 23.17 -2.13
N PRO A 569 27.20 22.73 -2.42
CA PRO A 569 28.36 23.60 -2.29
C PRO A 569 28.35 24.71 -3.35
N ARG A 570 28.80 25.91 -3.00
CA ARG A 570 28.86 27.07 -3.92
C ARG A 570 30.11 27.02 -4.81
N VAL A 571 30.22 25.99 -5.64
CA VAL A 571 31.36 25.76 -6.55
C VAL A 571 30.89 25.49 -7.99
N PRO A 572 31.65 25.87 -9.04
CA PRO A 572 31.19 25.73 -10.43
C PRO A 572 30.80 24.31 -10.87
N SER A 573 31.38 23.28 -10.26
CA SER A 573 31.10 21.88 -10.61
C SER A 573 29.65 21.47 -10.34
N VAL A 574 28.92 22.18 -9.47
CA VAL A 574 27.49 21.89 -9.20
C VAL A 574 26.60 22.12 -10.42
N LEU A 575 27.02 22.97 -11.37
CA LEU A 575 26.34 23.17 -12.66
C LEU A 575 26.26 21.87 -13.49
N LEU A 576 27.15 20.91 -13.20
CA LEU A 576 27.19 19.58 -13.80
C LEU A 576 26.71 18.47 -12.86
N GLY A 577 26.14 18.82 -11.70
CA GLY A 577 25.48 17.89 -10.77
C GLY A 577 26.43 17.03 -9.92
N THR A 578 27.52 17.62 -9.44
CA THR A 578 28.47 16.96 -8.53
C THR A 578 27.95 16.78 -7.10
N PHE A 579 26.84 17.42 -6.74
CA PHE A 579 26.18 17.24 -5.45
C PHE A 579 25.25 16.02 -5.46
N SER A 580 25.07 15.42 -4.28
CA SER A 580 24.36 14.16 -4.13
C SER A 580 22.90 14.35 -3.70
N MET A 581 21.99 13.63 -4.35
CA MET A 581 20.57 13.57 -4.01
C MET A 581 20.09 12.11 -4.00
N SER A 582 19.02 11.84 -3.25
CA SER A 582 18.31 10.56 -3.39
C SER A 582 17.41 10.57 -4.64
N PRO A 583 17.01 9.40 -5.17
CA PRO A 583 15.98 9.30 -6.21
C PRO A 583 14.67 10.01 -5.83
N PHE A 584 14.30 10.02 -4.54
CA PHE A 584 13.14 10.76 -4.04
C PHE A 584 13.32 12.27 -4.19
N ASP A 585 14.46 12.82 -3.77
CA ASP A 585 14.75 14.26 -3.91
C ASP A 585 14.81 14.69 -5.38
N VAL A 586 15.43 13.85 -6.24
CA VAL A 586 15.46 14.08 -7.70
C VAL A 586 14.03 14.10 -8.25
N THR A 587 13.17 13.20 -7.79
CA THR A 587 11.77 13.17 -8.21
C THR A 587 11.03 14.44 -7.80
N GLN A 588 11.30 15.00 -6.61
CA GLN A 588 10.71 16.28 -6.21
C GLN A 588 11.14 17.42 -7.14
N MET A 589 12.44 17.50 -7.43
CA MET A 589 12.99 18.50 -8.35
C MET A 589 12.33 18.43 -9.72
N TYR A 590 12.19 17.22 -10.26
CA TYR A 590 11.59 16.99 -11.57
C TYR A 590 10.05 17.04 -11.55
N GLN A 591 9.37 16.80 -10.43
CA GLN A 591 7.94 17.06 -10.30
C GLN A 591 7.63 18.52 -10.60
N THR A 592 8.39 19.43 -10.00
CA THR A 592 8.27 20.87 -10.23
C THR A 592 8.56 21.26 -11.69
N LEU A 593 9.56 20.63 -12.33
CA LEU A 593 9.84 20.85 -13.76
C LEU A 593 8.71 20.33 -14.66
N GLY A 594 8.24 19.11 -14.37
CA GLY A 594 7.19 18.43 -15.13
C GLY A 594 5.83 19.12 -15.05
N SER A 595 5.57 19.86 -13.98
CA SER A 595 4.35 20.67 -13.79
C SER A 595 4.47 22.10 -14.33
N ALA A 596 5.48 22.39 -15.16
CA ALA A 596 5.78 23.73 -15.67
C ALA A 596 5.97 24.78 -14.56
N GLY A 597 6.60 24.39 -13.46
CA GLY A 597 6.98 25.29 -12.37
C GLY A 597 6.06 25.32 -11.16
N GLN A 598 5.11 24.39 -11.06
CA GLN A 598 4.26 24.22 -9.87
C GLN A 598 4.80 23.13 -8.95
N ARG A 599 5.38 23.51 -7.82
CA ARG A 599 5.90 22.57 -6.84
C ARG A 599 4.75 21.99 -6.02
N ALA A 600 4.57 20.67 -6.10
CA ALA A 600 3.72 19.90 -5.21
C ALA A 600 4.60 18.98 -4.36
N PRO A 601 4.60 19.14 -3.01
CA PRO A 601 5.41 18.30 -2.14
C PRO A 601 5.09 16.81 -2.32
N LEU A 602 6.13 15.99 -2.47
CA LEU A 602 5.95 14.55 -2.61
C LEU A 602 5.31 13.95 -1.36
N THR A 603 4.37 13.02 -1.57
CA THR A 603 3.67 12.37 -0.46
C THR A 603 3.21 10.97 -0.80
N ALA A 604 3.45 10.03 0.12
CA ALA A 604 2.96 8.65 0.09
C ALA A 604 1.64 8.47 0.87
N LEU A 605 1.33 9.39 1.79
CA LEU A 605 0.19 9.32 2.70
C LEU A 605 -0.96 10.23 2.25
N ARG A 606 -2.13 9.64 2.02
CA ARG A 606 -3.36 10.37 1.66
C ARG A 606 -4.22 10.68 2.87
N ALA A 607 -4.50 9.70 3.71
CA ALA A 607 -5.31 9.89 4.91
C ALA A 607 -5.06 8.80 5.96
N VAL A 608 -5.35 9.11 7.22
CA VAL A 608 -5.42 8.15 8.32
C VAL A 608 -6.76 8.34 9.02
N THR A 609 -7.53 7.27 9.16
CA THR A 609 -8.84 7.29 9.83
C THR A 609 -8.93 6.20 10.90
N THR A 610 -9.82 6.39 11.87
CA THR A 610 -10.22 5.31 12.80
C THR A 610 -11.08 4.26 12.10
N LYS A 611 -11.46 3.18 12.80
CA LYS A 611 -12.37 2.16 12.26
C LYS A 611 -13.77 2.74 12.01
N GLU A 612 -14.18 3.67 12.87
CA GLU A 612 -15.48 4.35 12.84
C GLU A 612 -15.55 5.42 11.73
N GLY A 613 -14.41 5.82 11.15
CA GLY A 613 -14.34 6.78 10.05
C GLY A 613 -13.94 8.19 10.46
N HIS A 614 -13.52 8.40 11.71
CA HIS A 614 -12.99 9.68 12.15
C HIS A 614 -11.61 9.93 11.52
N SER A 615 -11.45 11.06 10.84
CA SER A 615 -10.20 11.43 10.17
C SER A 615 -9.18 11.97 11.18
N LEU A 616 -8.05 11.29 11.32
CA LEU A 616 -6.90 11.72 12.13
C LEU A 616 -5.94 12.62 11.34
N TYR A 617 -5.80 12.31 10.05
CA TYR A 617 -4.98 13.05 9.10
C TYR A 617 -5.57 12.95 7.70
N ARG A 618 -5.49 14.03 6.92
CA ARG A 618 -5.84 14.03 5.50
C ARG A 618 -4.95 15.00 4.74
N ASN A 619 -4.38 14.51 3.64
CA ASN A 619 -3.61 15.32 2.71
C ASN A 619 -4.50 15.80 1.57
N TRP A 620 -4.50 17.12 1.35
CA TRP A 620 -5.08 17.74 0.17
C TRP A 620 -3.91 18.22 -0.70
N PRO A 621 -3.78 17.77 -1.96
CA PRO A 621 -2.69 18.18 -2.82
C PRO A 621 -2.68 19.69 -2.97
N LYS A 622 -1.56 20.33 -2.61
CA LYS A 622 -1.32 21.76 -2.76
C LYS A 622 -0.12 21.93 -3.68
N ALA A 623 -0.33 22.65 -4.77
CA ALA A 623 0.72 23.02 -5.70
C ALA A 623 0.95 24.53 -5.60
N GLU A 624 2.22 24.94 -5.55
CA GLU A 624 2.64 26.33 -5.45
C GLU A 624 3.46 26.70 -6.70
N ARG A 625 3.17 27.84 -7.33
CA ARG A 625 4.00 28.34 -8.44
C ARG A 625 5.29 28.92 -7.87
N VAL A 626 6.42 28.25 -8.14
CA VAL A 626 7.74 28.64 -7.59
C VAL A 626 8.67 29.26 -8.64
N VAL A 627 8.36 29.09 -9.93
CA VAL A 627 9.05 29.72 -11.07
C VAL A 627 8.02 30.20 -12.09
N PRO A 628 8.35 31.18 -12.96
CA PRO A 628 7.44 31.64 -14.00
C PRO A 628 6.94 30.49 -14.88
N GLU A 629 5.65 30.52 -15.22
CA GLU A 629 5.01 29.48 -16.02
C GLU A 629 5.67 29.31 -17.39
N GLN A 630 5.99 30.43 -18.04
CA GLN A 630 6.63 30.47 -19.35
C GLN A 630 8.01 29.81 -19.31
N ALA A 631 8.84 30.14 -18.33
CA ALA A 631 10.17 29.54 -18.15
C ALA A 631 10.09 28.04 -17.87
N GLY A 632 9.18 27.63 -16.99
CA GLY A 632 8.90 26.21 -16.70
C GLY A 632 8.43 25.45 -17.93
N TRP A 633 7.50 26.03 -18.70
CA TRP A 633 6.98 25.44 -19.93
C TRP A 633 8.06 25.33 -21.02
N LEU A 634 8.86 26.38 -21.24
CA LEU A 634 9.97 26.36 -22.23
C LEU A 634 11.06 25.35 -21.85
N THR A 635 11.34 25.20 -20.56
CA THR A 635 12.27 24.18 -20.05
C THR A 635 11.74 22.78 -20.32
N LEU A 636 10.44 22.54 -20.07
CA LEU A 636 9.78 21.28 -20.37
C LEU A 636 9.76 21.00 -21.89
N TYR A 637 9.51 22.01 -22.72
CA TYR A 637 9.63 21.91 -24.17
C TYR A 637 11.05 21.52 -24.60
N ALA A 638 12.08 22.13 -24.03
CA ALA A 638 13.46 21.77 -24.30
C ALA A 638 13.80 20.34 -23.83
N MET A 639 13.19 19.88 -22.73
CA MET A 639 13.29 18.47 -22.30
C MET A 639 12.57 17.49 -23.25
N LYS A 640 11.51 17.90 -23.96
CA LYS A 640 10.96 17.10 -25.07
C LYS A 640 11.98 16.93 -26.18
N GLN A 641 12.78 17.98 -26.48
CA GLN A 641 13.85 17.89 -27.47
C GLN A 641 14.98 16.94 -27.07
N VAL A 642 15.23 16.76 -25.76
CA VAL A 642 16.16 15.70 -25.26
C VAL A 642 15.69 14.32 -25.70
N VAL A 643 14.38 14.07 -25.68
CA VAL A 643 13.78 12.78 -26.07
C VAL A 643 13.55 12.69 -27.57
N GLN A 644 13.27 13.79 -28.27
CA GLN A 644 13.01 13.80 -29.71
C GLN A 644 14.28 13.62 -30.53
N GLN A 645 15.33 14.37 -30.18
CA GLN A 645 16.56 14.44 -30.98
C GLN A 645 17.85 14.34 -30.16
N GLY A 646 17.73 14.31 -28.84
CA GLY A 646 18.84 14.39 -27.89
C GLY A 646 19.32 13.03 -27.36
N THR A 647 19.79 13.06 -26.12
CA THR A 647 20.34 11.88 -25.43
C THR A 647 19.27 10.82 -25.09
N GLY A 648 17.99 11.18 -25.09
CA GLY A 648 16.85 10.29 -24.87
C GLY A 648 16.22 9.70 -26.14
N ARG A 649 16.78 9.99 -27.33
CA ARG A 649 16.20 9.64 -28.65
C ARG A 649 15.82 8.18 -28.85
N TYR A 650 16.41 7.27 -28.08
CA TYR A 650 16.05 5.85 -28.13
C TYR A 650 14.56 5.60 -27.86
N LEU A 651 13.90 6.44 -27.06
CA LEU A 651 12.46 6.31 -26.80
C LEU A 651 11.59 6.63 -28.03
N GLN A 652 12.11 7.33 -29.05
CA GLN A 652 11.34 7.64 -30.26
C GLN A 652 10.92 6.38 -31.02
N GLN A 653 11.71 5.30 -30.92
CA GLN A 653 11.45 4.06 -31.63
C GLN A 653 10.11 3.41 -31.20
N HIS A 654 9.75 3.49 -29.92
CA HIS A 654 8.57 2.82 -29.37
C HIS A 654 7.50 3.78 -28.84
N HIS A 655 7.88 5.02 -28.53
CA HIS A 655 7.05 5.96 -27.78
C HIS A 655 7.04 7.38 -28.37
N GLY A 656 7.48 7.58 -29.62
CA GLY A 656 7.56 8.90 -30.26
C GLY A 656 6.24 9.66 -30.33
N GLN A 657 5.11 8.95 -30.39
CA GLN A 657 3.75 9.53 -30.46
C GLN A 657 3.27 10.21 -29.17
N PHE A 658 3.95 10.01 -28.03
CA PHE A 658 3.51 10.50 -26.72
C PHE A 658 4.17 11.82 -26.31
N ALA A 659 4.99 12.42 -27.19
CA ALA A 659 5.67 13.69 -26.95
C ALA A 659 6.35 13.78 -25.57
N LEU A 660 6.97 12.67 -25.13
CA LEU A 660 7.58 12.53 -23.81
C LEU A 660 8.67 13.58 -23.57
N ALA A 661 8.81 13.99 -22.31
CA ALA A 661 9.94 14.81 -21.87
C ALA A 661 10.87 13.97 -20.99
N GLY A 662 12.15 14.33 -20.94
CA GLY A 662 13.06 13.65 -20.02
C GLY A 662 14.47 14.18 -20.03
N LYS A 663 15.31 13.63 -19.15
CA LYS A 663 16.72 13.96 -19.05
C LYS A 663 17.54 12.74 -18.65
N THR A 664 18.64 12.51 -19.37
CA THR A 664 19.67 11.55 -18.99
C THR A 664 20.66 12.17 -18.00
N GLY A 665 21.07 11.41 -16.99
CA GLY A 665 22.20 11.71 -16.12
C GLY A 665 23.23 10.59 -16.19
N THR A 666 24.50 10.98 -16.25
CA THR A 666 25.65 10.08 -16.16
C THR A 666 26.68 10.80 -15.29
N THR A 667 27.24 10.10 -14.31
CA THR A 667 28.33 10.62 -13.47
C THR A 667 29.69 10.17 -14.02
N ASP A 668 30.76 10.74 -13.47
CA ASP A 668 32.12 10.39 -13.85
C ASP A 668 32.39 8.89 -13.69
N ASP A 669 33.26 8.35 -14.55
CA ASP A 669 33.55 6.93 -14.68
C ASP A 669 32.32 6.03 -14.91
N ASN A 670 31.16 6.56 -15.29
CA ASN A 670 29.91 5.83 -15.42
C ASN A 670 29.51 5.08 -14.12
N ARG A 671 29.71 5.71 -12.96
CA ARG A 671 29.33 5.14 -11.65
C ARG A 671 27.83 5.06 -11.49
N ASP A 672 27.13 6.12 -11.90
CA ASP A 672 25.68 6.24 -11.79
C ASP A 672 25.05 6.49 -13.16
N SER A 673 24.04 5.68 -13.47
CA SER A 673 23.18 5.82 -14.64
C SER A 673 21.82 6.32 -14.16
N TRP A 674 21.45 7.51 -14.60
CA TRP A 674 20.19 8.15 -14.25
C TRP A 674 19.33 8.42 -15.47
N PHE A 675 18.03 8.30 -15.30
CA PHE A 675 17.06 8.84 -16.23
C PHE A 675 15.83 9.35 -15.48
N VAL A 676 15.38 10.55 -15.86
CA VAL A 676 14.06 11.04 -15.46
C VAL A 676 13.22 11.20 -16.72
N GLY A 677 12.08 10.52 -16.77
CA GLY A 677 11.13 10.58 -17.86
C GLY A 677 9.76 11.07 -17.38
N MET A 678 9.03 11.72 -18.28
CA MET A 678 7.74 12.32 -18.00
C MET A 678 6.77 12.09 -19.15
N ASP A 679 5.58 11.69 -18.77
CA ASP A 679 4.40 11.69 -19.64
C ASP A 679 3.32 12.60 -19.01
N ASP A 680 2.08 12.62 -19.51
CA ASP A 680 1.09 13.54 -18.93
C ASP A 680 0.77 13.25 -17.46
N LYS A 681 0.86 11.98 -17.06
CA LYS A 681 0.41 11.51 -15.74
C LYS A 681 1.52 11.56 -14.70
N GLU A 682 2.72 11.09 -15.05
CA GLU A 682 3.74 10.75 -14.06
C GLU A 682 5.12 11.31 -14.41
N VAL A 683 5.88 11.58 -13.35
CA VAL A 683 7.33 11.80 -13.37
C VAL A 683 7.98 10.53 -12.83
N THR A 684 8.89 9.94 -13.59
CA THR A 684 9.55 8.67 -13.25
C THR A 684 11.06 8.87 -13.20
N THR A 685 11.61 8.78 -12.00
CA THR A 685 13.07 8.79 -11.76
C THR A 685 13.57 7.37 -11.62
N ILE A 686 14.62 7.03 -12.36
CA ILE A 686 15.31 5.74 -12.29
C ILE A 686 16.81 5.97 -12.11
N TRP A 687 17.39 5.27 -11.15
CA TRP A 687 18.82 5.16 -10.92
C TRP A 687 19.27 3.71 -11.02
N LEU A 688 20.41 3.50 -11.67
CA LEU A 688 21.19 2.27 -11.63
C LEU A 688 22.62 2.59 -11.21
N GLY A 689 23.17 1.76 -10.32
CA GLY A 689 24.52 1.94 -9.79
C GLY A 689 24.96 0.76 -8.95
N ARG A 690 26.14 0.86 -8.33
CA ARG A 690 26.65 -0.14 -7.40
C ARG A 690 26.85 0.45 -6.01
N ASP A 691 26.59 -0.34 -4.98
CA ASP A 691 26.74 0.12 -3.59
C ASP A 691 28.18 0.47 -3.22
N ASP A 692 29.15 -0.22 -3.83
CA ASP A 692 30.58 0.02 -3.69
C ASP A 692 31.10 1.26 -4.45
N ASN A 693 30.20 2.01 -5.12
CA ASN A 693 30.52 3.17 -5.96
C ASN A 693 31.48 2.88 -7.13
N GLN A 694 31.69 1.61 -7.50
CA GLN A 694 32.49 1.27 -8.68
C GLN A 694 31.72 1.58 -9.98
N SER A 695 32.46 1.68 -11.08
CA SER A 695 31.89 1.88 -12.41
C SER A 695 30.88 0.77 -12.77
N THR A 696 29.77 1.17 -13.38
CA THR A 696 28.83 0.24 -14.02
C THR A 696 29.12 0.05 -15.51
N GLY A 697 29.94 0.92 -16.10
CA GLY A 697 30.08 1.03 -17.56
C GLY A 697 28.78 1.42 -18.28
N LEU A 698 27.73 1.85 -17.56
CA LEU A 698 26.43 2.26 -18.10
C LEU A 698 26.30 3.78 -18.07
N THR A 699 25.84 4.36 -19.17
CA THR A 699 25.41 5.76 -19.21
C THR A 699 23.92 5.85 -18.87
N GLY A 700 23.38 7.05 -18.64
CA GLY A 700 21.94 7.23 -18.48
C GLY A 700 21.11 6.62 -19.62
N ALA A 701 21.63 6.65 -20.86
CA ALA A 701 20.94 6.14 -22.05
C ALA A 701 21.06 4.62 -22.25
N SER A 702 22.14 3.98 -21.77
CA SER A 702 22.31 2.53 -21.89
C SER A 702 21.82 1.75 -20.66
N GLY A 703 21.62 2.42 -19.52
CA GLY A 703 21.12 1.84 -18.27
C GLY A 703 19.68 2.29 -17.95
N ALA A 704 19.54 3.32 -17.11
CA ALA A 704 18.25 3.76 -16.54
C ALA A 704 17.16 4.03 -17.58
N LEU A 705 17.49 4.63 -18.73
CA LEU A 705 16.55 4.83 -19.84
C LEU A 705 15.90 3.52 -20.32
N ARG A 706 16.64 2.41 -20.31
CA ARG A 706 16.14 1.09 -20.75
C ARG A 706 15.13 0.50 -19.78
N VAL A 707 15.23 0.85 -18.49
CA VAL A 707 14.24 0.49 -17.49
C VAL A 707 12.97 1.32 -17.68
N TYR A 708 13.12 2.62 -18.00
CA TYR A 708 11.99 3.50 -18.26
C TYR A 708 11.17 3.09 -19.49
N ASP A 709 11.84 2.74 -20.59
CA ASP A 709 11.23 2.18 -21.82
C ASP A 709 10.36 0.94 -21.51
N ASP A 710 10.89 0.01 -20.71
CA ASP A 710 10.16 -1.20 -20.31
C ASP A 710 8.97 -0.89 -19.40
N TYR A 711 9.14 0.08 -18.49
CA TYR A 711 8.08 0.54 -17.61
C TYR A 711 6.93 1.16 -18.41
N LEU A 712 7.21 2.05 -19.36
CA LEU A 712 6.21 2.66 -20.23
C LEU A 712 5.48 1.62 -21.09
N THR A 713 6.19 0.63 -21.60
CA THR A 713 5.59 -0.48 -22.36
C THR A 713 4.59 -1.27 -21.53
N ARG A 714 4.85 -1.46 -20.23
CA ARG A 714 3.97 -2.21 -19.32
C ARG A 714 2.79 -1.40 -18.81
N ARG A 715 3.04 -0.14 -18.41
CA ARG A 715 2.02 0.76 -17.83
C ARG A 715 1.12 1.40 -18.89
N GLY A 716 1.66 1.60 -20.10
CA GLY A 716 1.06 2.35 -21.19
C GLY A 716 1.31 3.85 -21.03
N ALA A 717 2.05 4.45 -21.96
CA ALA A 717 2.37 5.89 -21.95
C ALA A 717 1.14 6.77 -22.29
N SER A 718 1.18 8.03 -21.85
CA SER A 718 0.18 9.06 -22.16
C SER A 718 0.82 10.26 -22.86
N ASN A 719 0.09 10.88 -23.78
CA ASN A 719 0.62 12.00 -24.55
C ASN A 719 0.81 13.24 -23.65
N LEU A 720 2.05 13.69 -23.46
CA LEU A 720 2.36 14.84 -22.62
C LEU A 720 1.87 16.14 -23.27
N SER A 721 0.72 16.62 -22.80
CA SER A 721 0.14 17.89 -23.22
C SER A 721 0.17 18.89 -22.05
N VAL A 722 0.63 20.10 -22.32
CA VAL A 722 0.60 21.20 -21.37
C VAL A 722 -0.01 22.39 -22.07
N ALA A 723 -0.96 23.05 -21.42
CA ALA A 723 -1.60 24.25 -21.95
C ALA A 723 -0.54 25.27 -22.39
N TRP A 724 -0.78 25.89 -23.54
CA TRP A 724 0.09 26.94 -24.05
C TRP A 724 0.00 28.18 -23.13
N PRO A 725 1.12 28.65 -22.56
CA PRO A 725 1.06 29.75 -21.61
C PRO A 725 0.90 31.10 -22.32
N ALA A 726 0.34 32.08 -21.61
CA ALA A 726 0.27 33.45 -22.10
C ALA A 726 1.67 34.02 -22.35
N GLN A 727 1.79 34.94 -23.31
CA GLN A 727 3.05 35.61 -23.69
C GLN A 727 4.14 34.67 -24.23
N VAL A 728 3.83 33.40 -24.51
CA VAL A 728 4.70 32.58 -25.36
C VAL A 728 4.21 32.70 -26.79
N THR A 729 5.08 33.13 -27.69
CA THR A 729 4.80 33.20 -29.12
C THR A 729 5.61 32.15 -29.87
N THR A 730 5.19 31.84 -31.09
CA THR A 730 5.97 30.99 -31.99
C THR A 730 6.71 31.87 -32.98
N VAL A 731 8.03 31.70 -33.07
CA VAL A 731 8.86 32.40 -34.04
C VAL A 731 9.47 31.44 -35.05
N THR A 732 9.64 31.93 -36.27
CA THR A 732 10.35 31.20 -37.32
C THR A 732 11.85 31.29 -37.09
N VAL A 733 12.52 30.15 -37.26
CA VAL A 733 13.97 30.01 -37.10
C VAL A 733 14.56 29.17 -38.21
N GLN A 734 15.79 29.50 -38.57
CA GLN A 734 16.64 28.66 -39.39
C GLN A 734 17.54 27.81 -38.49
N HIS A 735 17.54 26.50 -38.69
CA HIS A 735 18.39 25.58 -37.95
C HIS A 735 19.63 25.19 -38.76
N ASN A 736 20.80 25.63 -38.30
CA ASN A 736 22.08 25.37 -38.94
C ASN A 736 22.97 24.57 -37.99
N ALA A 737 23.10 23.26 -38.25
CA ALA A 737 23.88 22.30 -37.46
C ALA A 737 23.54 22.27 -35.96
N SER A 738 24.15 23.14 -35.15
CA SER A 738 23.99 23.21 -33.69
C SER A 738 23.39 24.52 -33.18
N ARG A 739 22.98 25.42 -34.08
CA ARG A 739 22.42 26.74 -33.76
C ARG A 739 21.04 26.92 -34.38
N TYR A 740 20.15 27.57 -33.63
CA TYR A 740 18.86 28.06 -34.12
C TYR A 740 18.94 29.58 -34.16
N GLN A 741 18.75 30.16 -35.35
CA GLN A 741 18.83 31.59 -35.58
C GLN A 741 17.46 32.12 -35.98
N LEU A 742 17.07 33.27 -35.44
CA LEU A 742 15.82 33.94 -35.81
C LEU A 742 15.87 34.32 -37.29
N ASP A 743 14.94 33.76 -38.06
CA ASP A 743 14.82 33.98 -39.51
C ASP A 743 13.35 33.86 -39.90
N CYS A 744 12.77 34.93 -40.46
CA CYS A 744 11.37 34.98 -40.86
C CYS A 744 11.01 33.96 -41.96
N TYR A 745 12.01 33.50 -42.72
CA TYR A 745 11.87 32.53 -43.81
C TYR A 745 12.50 31.17 -43.48
N GLY A 746 12.86 30.96 -42.22
CA GLY A 746 13.40 29.69 -41.76
C GLY A 746 12.40 28.54 -41.89
N ASN A 747 12.93 27.31 -41.83
CA ASN A 747 12.15 26.09 -42.02
C ASN A 747 11.55 25.50 -40.73
N GLN A 748 11.79 26.12 -39.57
CA GLN A 748 11.33 25.60 -38.28
C GLN A 748 10.67 26.68 -37.43
N LYS A 749 9.82 26.24 -36.50
CA LYS A 749 9.09 27.10 -35.57
C LYS A 749 9.47 26.74 -34.13
N LEU A 750 9.83 27.74 -33.33
CA LEU A 750 10.17 27.56 -31.92
C LEU A 750 9.33 28.46 -31.01
N PRO A 751 8.94 27.97 -29.82
CA PRO A 751 8.30 28.80 -28.82
C PRO A 751 9.32 29.71 -28.13
N MET A 752 8.93 30.95 -27.84
CA MET A 752 9.72 31.92 -27.10
C MET A 752 8.86 32.73 -26.14
N TRP A 753 9.42 33.10 -24.99
CA TRP A 753 8.73 33.99 -24.06
C TRP A 753 8.91 35.44 -24.54
N ASP A 754 7.82 36.02 -25.02
CA ASP A 754 7.75 37.34 -25.65
C ASP A 754 6.82 38.27 -24.85
N PRO A 755 7.25 38.76 -23.67
CA PRO A 755 6.41 39.61 -22.83
C PRO A 755 6.10 40.97 -23.46
N SER A 756 6.96 41.48 -24.36
CA SER A 756 6.76 42.76 -25.06
C SER A 756 5.97 42.61 -26.36
N GLY A 757 5.81 41.40 -26.90
CA GLY A 757 5.18 41.15 -28.20
C GLY A 757 6.06 41.57 -29.39
N GLU A 758 7.34 41.88 -29.16
CA GLU A 758 8.26 42.34 -30.20
C GLU A 758 8.71 41.19 -31.11
N LEU A 759 8.90 39.99 -30.55
CA LEU A 759 9.31 38.83 -31.32
C LEU A 759 8.22 38.41 -32.31
N ALA A 760 6.95 38.46 -31.88
CA ALA A 760 5.82 38.20 -32.76
C ALA A 760 5.76 39.19 -33.95
N LYS A 761 6.01 40.49 -33.69
CA LYS A 761 5.93 41.56 -34.70
C LYS A 761 7.13 41.62 -35.65
N ARG A 762 8.21 40.89 -35.36
CA ARG A 762 9.48 41.00 -36.09
C ARG A 762 9.35 40.69 -37.58
N CYS A 763 8.48 39.75 -37.94
CA CYS A 763 8.28 39.29 -39.31
C CYS A 763 7.07 39.94 -40.02
N ASP A 764 6.41 40.91 -39.38
CA ASP A 764 5.26 41.61 -39.97
C ASP A 764 5.69 42.73 -40.95
N LYS A 765 6.99 43.07 -41.00
CA LYS A 765 7.53 44.05 -41.95
C LYS A 765 7.80 43.40 -43.30
N PRO A 766 7.46 44.04 -44.44
CA PRO A 766 7.80 43.51 -45.76
C PRO A 766 9.32 43.35 -45.91
N ASP A 767 9.79 42.13 -46.16
CA ASP A 767 11.19 41.83 -46.51
C ASP A 767 11.25 41.17 -47.89
N PRO A 768 11.34 41.98 -48.97
CA PRO A 768 11.36 41.47 -50.35
C PRO A 768 12.54 40.54 -50.64
N VAL A 769 13.67 40.72 -49.93
CA VAL A 769 14.90 39.93 -50.13
C VAL A 769 14.77 38.56 -49.49
N GLY A 770 14.21 38.50 -48.28
CA GLY A 770 13.90 37.22 -47.63
C GLY A 770 12.79 36.46 -48.35
N TRP A 771 11.79 37.15 -48.90
CA TRP A 771 10.74 36.54 -49.73
C TRP A 771 11.32 35.89 -51.00
N LEU A 772 12.23 36.59 -51.69
CA LEU A 772 12.97 36.03 -52.83
C LEU A 772 13.82 34.81 -52.44
N LYS A 773 14.49 34.81 -51.29
CA LYS A 773 15.25 33.65 -50.79
C LYS A 773 14.35 32.45 -50.45
N GLY A 774 13.14 32.70 -49.96
CA GLY A 774 12.14 31.66 -49.66
C GLY A 774 11.51 31.00 -50.90
N LEU A 775 11.65 31.58 -52.10
CA LEU A 775 11.20 30.96 -53.36
C LEU A 775 12.19 29.93 -53.92
N PHE A 776 13.44 29.93 -53.46
CA PHE A 776 14.53 29.10 -54.00
C PHE A 776 15.15 28.11 -52.99
N ASN A 777 14.64 28.08 -51.75
CA ASN A 777 14.98 27.13 -50.68
C ASN A 777 13.76 26.30 -50.30
#